data_AF-I9QW76-F1
#
_entry.id   AF-I9QW76-F1
#
_cell.length_a   1.000
_cell.length_b   1.000
_cell.length_c   1.000
_cell.angle_alpha   90.00
_cell.angle_beta   90.00
_cell.angle_gamma   90.00
#
_symmetry.space_group_name_H-M   'P 1'
#
loop_
_entity.id
_entity.type
_entity.pdbx_description
1 polymer ?
#
loop_
_entity_poly.entity_id
_entity_poly.type
_entity_poly.pdbx_seq_one_letter_code
_entity_poly.pdbx_strand_id
1 'polypeptide(L)'
;MKKQLLIVGLWVCSGMLCQPVQAQSVDKANEEYKTFVRLNNENGDKGTLYSTLYSCYKEYVAVLSSLKPGNPSYDQAKSALRDIYPYLQQGAIYNSQKGSQQNALLLAQAYIDVPLMEAFRTETFPKDNYYPTMVYFAASGTFNIKDYEKAIVYFQEYLRTGEQKNRKDVFTYMAKACTNIKNYALAKTVLDEAVNNYPSDFNLLSMGINCCIDLKDNEGLQKYVSKALAIKPDDTTLLNIQGKLYEDTQEYQKALQTYTILRNANPRSLEIYKHLGLNYYNLGVLFNNKSAMEKNPSAAKKLSKQSEEYFSAAVSIFKDVLGSDPTSLKYMEALATAYYCLGKTSELNSLNNKISSLGGNAVSASSIPSLMAFSDDNKSVPASATATNYNTQLFATPSTNAEEIPEYPKFAQSYVEEKIKAWQAKDPYETVDEYKARVTEATRDTKVKELLAEAEKKYISTYTQGIRFSDMQLKPYDADNRAFLIESKFGELIVPVPRENNEARIFESSWKGMQFKEPQFCINNGQLALASLTFVTPTGNTYRYDNKEAVNYAATTVDVRFDAIDYGSLAQAGTSETPVSRVQKNEIKVGSSDVDINIPEVRTNNDKTFAVIISNENYTMVSKVPMALNDGETFSRYCEKTLGMPKDNIRFYPDASYGTMLRAMRDIKDISNAYSGQIKVIFYYAGHGIPNEATKDAFLLPIDADGQQTEGCYSLNKLYTELGGLNANYVVVFLDACFSGAQRDGGMLASARGVALKAKQEDPKGNMVIFSAASGDETAFPYKDKGHGLFTYFLLKKLQESKGNATLKDLGDYLTEKVKQQSVVVNRKVQTPTVSPSATLSSSWKELKLKP
;
A
#
# COMPACT_ATOMS: atom_id res chain seq x y z
N MET A 1 19.85 -7.28 -9.73
CA MET A 1 18.38 -7.16 -9.58
C MET A 1 17.95 -5.70 -9.73
N LYS A 2 17.85 -5.23 -10.97
CA LYS A 2 17.13 -4.03 -11.44
C LYS A 2 16.60 -4.40 -12.84
N LYS A 3 15.55 -3.74 -13.35
CA LYS A 3 14.78 -4.15 -14.56
C LYS A 3 14.01 -5.49 -14.43
N GLN A 4 12.98 -5.52 -13.61
CA GLN A 4 11.70 -6.13 -14.03
C GLN A 4 10.61 -5.14 -13.61
N LEU A 5 10.21 -4.30 -14.55
CA LEU A 5 9.13 -3.32 -14.43
C LEU A 5 8.22 -3.58 -15.63
N LEU A 6 6.91 -3.71 -15.37
CA LEU A 6 6.00 -4.38 -16.29
C LEU A 6 5.95 -3.70 -17.67
N ILE A 7 6.16 -4.50 -18.72
CA ILE A 7 5.65 -4.23 -20.08
C ILE A 7 4.32 -4.98 -20.20
N VAL A 8 3.33 -4.54 -19.44
CA VAL A 8 1.94 -5.01 -19.53
C VAL A 8 1.05 -3.78 -19.50
N GLY A 9 0.33 -3.52 -20.60
CA GLY A 9 -0.69 -2.46 -20.63
C GLY A 9 -0.37 -1.17 -21.38
N LEU A 10 0.63 -1.10 -22.27
CA LEU A 10 0.78 0.05 -23.21
C LEU A 10 -0.18 -0.06 -24.42
N TRP A 11 -1.41 -0.53 -24.18
CA TRP A 11 -2.45 -0.77 -25.20
C TRP A 11 -3.85 -0.30 -24.73
N VAL A 12 -3.89 0.74 -23.90
CA VAL A 12 -5.11 1.51 -23.59
C VAL A 12 -4.88 2.98 -23.96
N CYS A 13 -4.77 3.24 -25.27
CA CYS A 13 -4.73 4.59 -25.86
C CYS A 13 -5.66 4.70 -27.08
N SER A 14 -6.78 3.97 -27.03
CA SER A 14 -7.80 3.88 -28.08
C SER A 14 -9.22 3.95 -27.48
N GLY A 15 -9.41 4.82 -26.46
CA GLY A 15 -10.55 4.72 -25.53
C GLY A 15 -11.40 5.98 -25.31
N MET A 16 -11.01 7.17 -25.79
CA MET A 16 -11.84 8.38 -25.69
C MET A 16 -12.40 8.79 -27.06
N LEU A 17 -13.64 8.39 -27.32
CA LEU A 17 -14.50 9.00 -28.33
C LEU A 17 -14.97 10.39 -27.85
N CYS A 18 -14.04 11.34 -27.86
CA CYS A 18 -14.42 12.69 -28.25
C CYS A 18 -14.99 12.64 -29.68
N GLN A 19 -15.90 13.55 -30.01
CA GLN A 19 -16.41 13.69 -31.37
C GLN A 19 -15.26 13.85 -32.37
N PRO A 20 -15.39 13.40 -33.64
CA PRO A 20 -14.33 13.50 -34.62
C PRO A 20 -14.04 14.96 -34.97
N VAL A 21 -13.15 15.59 -34.20
CA VAL A 21 -12.65 16.93 -34.47
C VAL A 21 -11.87 16.87 -35.77
N GLN A 22 -12.44 17.50 -36.79
CA GLN A 22 -11.90 17.61 -38.13
C GLN A 22 -10.44 18.08 -38.07
N ALA A 23 -9.55 17.39 -38.80
CA ALA A 23 -8.10 17.47 -38.62
C ALA A 23 -7.59 18.93 -38.60
N GLN A 24 -7.08 19.35 -37.44
CA GLN A 24 -6.39 20.63 -37.29
C GLN A 24 -5.08 20.55 -38.09
N SER A 25 -4.88 21.46 -39.04
CA SER A 25 -3.66 21.46 -39.84
C SER A 25 -2.45 21.85 -38.99
N VAL A 26 -1.27 21.36 -39.37
CA VAL A 26 -0.01 21.65 -38.68
C VAL A 26 0.27 23.16 -38.60
N ASP A 27 -0.30 23.95 -39.52
CA ASP A 27 -0.23 25.41 -39.52
C ASP A 27 -0.74 26.03 -38.21
N LYS A 28 -1.84 25.52 -37.65
CA LYS A 28 -2.40 26.04 -36.38
C LYS A 28 -1.46 25.77 -35.20
N ALA A 29 -0.88 24.56 -35.15
CA ALA A 29 0.14 24.24 -34.16
C ALA A 29 1.41 25.10 -34.34
N ASN A 30 1.78 25.39 -35.59
CA ASN A 30 2.91 26.24 -35.94
C ASN A 30 2.68 27.72 -35.56
N GLU A 31 1.46 28.26 -35.64
CA GLU A 31 1.16 29.63 -35.16
C GLU A 31 1.16 29.74 -33.62
N GLU A 32 0.65 28.73 -32.92
CA GLU A 32 0.79 28.63 -31.45
C GLU A 32 2.27 28.54 -31.04
N TYR A 33 3.08 27.73 -31.75
CA TYR A 33 4.53 27.62 -31.53
C TYR A 33 5.27 28.93 -31.79
N LYS A 34 5.01 29.61 -32.92
CA LYS A 34 5.56 30.95 -33.21
C LYS A 34 5.20 31.95 -32.11
N THR A 35 3.97 31.90 -31.62
CA THR A 35 3.49 32.81 -30.56
C THR A 35 4.17 32.50 -29.22
N PHE A 36 4.34 31.23 -28.87
CA PHE A 36 5.12 30.79 -27.71
C PHE A 36 6.59 31.25 -27.80
N VAL A 37 7.28 30.99 -28.91
CA VAL A 37 8.68 31.39 -29.13
C VAL A 37 8.85 32.90 -29.05
N ARG A 38 7.93 33.67 -29.65
CA ARG A 38 7.94 35.14 -29.55
C ARG A 38 7.82 35.60 -28.09
N LEU A 39 6.79 35.13 -27.37
CA LEU A 39 6.57 35.49 -25.97
C LEU A 39 7.76 35.10 -25.06
N ASN A 40 8.40 33.97 -25.34
CA ASN A 40 9.58 33.50 -24.60
C ASN A 40 10.79 34.43 -24.82
N ASN A 41 11.04 34.83 -26.06
CA ASN A 41 12.16 35.70 -26.43
C ASN A 41 11.95 37.16 -25.97
N GLU A 42 10.71 37.66 -26.00
CA GLU A 42 10.33 39.02 -25.60
C GLU A 42 10.20 39.20 -24.08
N ASN A 43 10.37 38.14 -23.28
CA ASN A 43 10.05 38.11 -21.84
C ASN A 43 8.60 38.57 -21.54
N GLY A 44 7.65 38.10 -22.36
CA GLY A 44 6.23 38.40 -22.19
C GLY A 44 5.64 37.86 -20.89
N ASP A 45 4.38 38.23 -20.60
CA ASP A 45 3.69 37.76 -19.40
C ASP A 45 3.73 36.22 -19.28
N LYS A 46 4.20 35.73 -18.13
CA LYS A 46 4.37 34.31 -17.86
C LYS A 46 3.04 33.56 -17.76
N GLY A 47 1.93 34.22 -17.39
CA GLY A 47 0.60 33.62 -17.44
C GLY A 47 0.22 33.26 -18.88
N THR A 48 0.34 34.23 -19.77
CA THR A 48 0.10 34.13 -21.20
C THR A 48 1.04 33.11 -21.84
N LEU A 49 2.36 33.25 -21.64
CA LEU A 49 3.39 32.35 -22.16
C LEU A 49 3.07 30.87 -21.88
N TYR A 50 2.76 30.52 -20.64
CA TYR A 50 2.51 29.12 -20.26
C TYR A 50 1.12 28.61 -20.67
N SER A 51 0.14 29.50 -20.93
CA SER A 51 -1.12 29.12 -21.56
C SER A 51 -0.96 28.80 -23.06
N THR A 52 -0.23 29.65 -23.81
CA THR A 52 0.14 29.41 -25.21
C THR A 52 0.99 28.15 -25.36
N LEU A 53 1.95 27.93 -24.46
CA LEU A 53 2.72 26.68 -24.38
C LEU A 53 1.82 25.44 -24.27
N TYR A 54 0.78 25.47 -23.42
CA TYR A 54 -0.14 24.35 -23.28
C TYR A 54 -1.08 24.18 -24.49
N SER A 55 -1.45 25.28 -25.17
CA SER A 55 -2.09 25.21 -26.50
C SER A 55 -1.19 24.53 -27.52
N CYS A 56 0.03 25.04 -27.72
CA CYS A 56 1.04 24.48 -28.61
C CYS A 56 1.26 22.97 -28.38
N TYR A 57 1.33 22.52 -27.11
CA TYR A 57 1.39 21.11 -26.74
C TYR A 57 0.20 20.31 -27.29
N LYS A 58 -1.05 20.71 -26.97
CA LYS A 58 -2.26 19.98 -27.39
C LYS A 58 -2.36 19.85 -28.91
N GLU A 59 -2.06 20.93 -29.65
CA GLU A 59 -2.18 20.97 -31.11
C GLU A 59 -1.17 20.01 -31.77
N TYR A 60 0.10 20.00 -31.33
CA TYR A 60 1.06 19.02 -31.86
C TYR A 60 0.78 17.58 -31.43
N VAL A 61 0.20 17.34 -30.26
CA VAL A 61 -0.29 16.01 -29.88
C VAL A 61 -1.42 15.57 -30.80
N ALA A 62 -2.38 16.44 -31.14
CA ALA A 62 -3.44 16.13 -32.10
C ALA A 62 -2.88 15.81 -33.50
N VAL A 63 -1.83 16.51 -33.95
CA VAL A 63 -1.11 16.20 -35.20
C VAL A 63 -0.39 14.83 -35.12
N LEU A 64 0.28 14.51 -34.01
CA LEU A 64 0.90 13.18 -33.83
C LEU A 64 -0.11 12.04 -33.76
N SER A 65 -1.27 12.24 -33.12
CA SER A 65 -2.31 11.22 -32.99
C SER A 65 -3.11 10.99 -34.28
N SER A 66 -3.08 11.91 -35.23
CA SER A 66 -3.82 11.82 -36.50
C SER A 66 -2.96 11.39 -37.70
N LEU A 67 -1.63 11.42 -37.58
CA LEU A 67 -0.68 11.09 -38.65
C LEU A 67 0.17 9.86 -38.32
N LYS A 68 0.82 9.29 -39.34
CA LYS A 68 1.76 8.16 -39.20
C LYS A 68 3.22 8.64 -39.32
N PRO A 69 4.19 7.93 -38.70
CA PRO A 69 5.63 8.16 -38.92
C PRO A 69 6.01 8.24 -40.41
N GLY A 70 6.95 9.12 -40.75
CA GLY A 70 7.35 9.38 -42.13
C GLY A 70 6.48 10.38 -42.89
N ASN A 71 5.45 10.96 -42.24
CA ASN A 71 4.78 12.16 -42.74
C ASN A 71 5.58 13.41 -42.26
N PRO A 72 5.94 14.37 -43.13
CA PRO A 72 6.70 15.55 -42.72
C PRO A 72 6.06 16.36 -41.58
N SER A 73 4.73 16.43 -41.50
CA SER A 73 4.01 17.11 -40.42
C SER A 73 4.04 16.32 -39.09
N TYR A 74 4.15 14.99 -39.15
CA TYR A 74 4.37 14.14 -37.97
C TYR A 74 5.78 14.38 -37.41
N ASP A 75 6.81 14.37 -38.27
CA ASP A 75 8.19 14.58 -37.85
C ASP A 75 8.44 16.04 -37.40
N GLN A 76 7.72 17.01 -37.97
CA GLN A 76 7.67 18.39 -37.49
C GLN A 76 7.03 18.48 -36.10
N ALA A 77 5.83 17.90 -35.89
CA ALA A 77 5.15 17.91 -34.61
C ALA A 77 5.97 17.20 -33.51
N LYS A 78 6.61 16.08 -33.86
CA LYS A 78 7.55 15.37 -32.99
C LYS A 78 8.74 16.24 -32.60
N SER A 79 9.29 17.02 -33.53
CA SER A 79 10.43 17.89 -33.25
C SER A 79 10.04 19.08 -32.36
N ALA A 80 8.95 19.78 -32.67
CA ALA A 80 8.45 20.88 -31.86
C ALA A 80 8.06 20.45 -30.42
N LEU A 81 7.57 19.22 -30.23
CA LEU A 81 7.32 18.66 -28.91
C LEU A 81 8.61 18.42 -28.09
N ARG A 82 9.77 18.16 -28.73
CA ARG A 82 11.07 18.16 -28.04
C ARG A 82 11.47 19.58 -27.64
N ASP A 83 11.31 20.54 -28.54
CA ASP A 83 11.70 21.95 -28.33
C ASP A 83 10.96 22.57 -27.14
N ILE A 84 9.65 22.29 -27.00
CA ILE A 84 8.85 22.83 -25.89
C ILE A 84 8.97 22.04 -24.57
N TYR A 85 9.48 20.80 -24.60
CA TYR A 85 9.52 19.90 -23.43
C TYR A 85 10.12 20.53 -22.15
N PRO A 86 11.29 21.21 -22.19
CA PRO A 86 11.87 21.82 -20.98
C PRO A 86 11.00 22.92 -20.37
N TYR A 87 10.18 23.59 -21.19
CA TYR A 87 9.33 24.69 -20.75
C TYR A 87 8.05 24.18 -20.08
N LEU A 88 7.57 22.96 -20.39
CA LEU A 88 6.42 22.35 -19.72
C LEU A 88 6.67 22.19 -18.21
N GLN A 89 7.88 21.74 -17.85
CA GLN A 89 8.33 21.64 -16.45
C GLN A 89 8.31 23.01 -15.74
N GLN A 90 8.86 24.04 -16.41
CA GLN A 90 8.92 25.41 -15.88
C GLN A 90 7.51 26.01 -15.70
N GLY A 91 6.62 25.78 -16.67
CA GLY A 91 5.24 26.24 -16.63
C GLY A 91 4.42 25.58 -15.53
N ALA A 92 4.64 24.28 -15.27
CA ALA A 92 4.05 23.57 -14.15
C ALA A 92 4.51 24.17 -12.80
N ILE A 93 5.82 24.40 -12.64
CA ILE A 93 6.40 25.04 -11.44
C ILE A 93 5.83 26.44 -11.23
N TYR A 94 5.79 27.28 -12.28
CA TYR A 94 5.26 28.64 -12.19
C TYR A 94 3.77 28.67 -11.81
N ASN A 95 2.94 27.85 -12.46
CA ASN A 95 1.51 27.81 -12.14
C ASN A 95 1.27 27.29 -10.72
N SER A 96 2.08 26.33 -10.24
CA SER A 96 1.99 25.84 -8.87
C SER A 96 2.32 26.95 -7.85
N GLN A 97 3.41 27.70 -8.07
CA GLN A 97 3.81 28.87 -7.29
C GLN A 97 2.80 30.05 -7.33
N LYS A 98 1.88 30.05 -8.30
CA LYS A 98 0.82 31.07 -8.44
C LYS A 98 -0.52 30.65 -7.86
N GLY A 99 -0.65 29.43 -7.33
CA GLY A 99 -1.95 28.90 -6.87
C GLY A 99 -2.81 28.29 -8.00
N SER A 100 -2.35 28.34 -9.25
CA SER A 100 -3.10 27.93 -10.45
C SER A 100 -3.05 26.41 -10.68
N GLN A 101 -3.54 25.63 -9.70
CA GLN A 101 -3.21 24.21 -9.60
C GLN A 101 -3.75 23.34 -10.75
N GLN A 102 -4.85 23.73 -11.39
CA GLN A 102 -5.33 23.06 -12.60
C GLN A 102 -4.33 23.22 -13.76
N ASN A 103 -3.85 24.45 -14.02
CA ASN A 103 -2.84 24.71 -15.05
C ASN A 103 -1.50 24.04 -14.71
N ALA A 104 -1.13 24.02 -13.43
CA ALA A 104 0.06 23.32 -12.97
C ALA A 104 -0.02 21.82 -13.28
N LEU A 105 -1.16 21.18 -12.98
CA LEU A 105 -1.41 19.78 -13.28
C LEU A 105 -1.40 19.52 -14.79
N LEU A 106 -2.06 20.34 -15.61
CA LEU A 106 -2.09 20.18 -17.07
C LEU A 106 -0.69 20.25 -17.70
N LEU A 107 0.16 21.17 -17.24
CA LEU A 107 1.54 21.29 -17.70
C LEU A 107 2.46 20.18 -17.16
N ALA A 108 2.21 19.70 -15.93
CA ALA A 108 2.90 18.54 -15.37
C ALA A 108 2.54 17.25 -16.12
N GLN A 109 1.25 17.04 -16.40
CA GLN A 109 0.75 15.95 -17.25
C GLN A 109 1.42 15.99 -18.62
N ALA A 110 1.43 17.15 -19.30
CA ALA A 110 2.10 17.31 -20.60
C ALA A 110 3.60 16.96 -20.55
N TYR A 111 4.32 17.40 -19.51
CA TYR A 111 5.73 17.09 -19.32
C TYR A 111 6.00 15.59 -19.10
N ILE A 112 5.08 14.86 -18.46
CA ILE A 112 5.22 13.40 -18.28
C ILE A 112 4.68 12.61 -19.48
N ASP A 113 3.69 13.15 -20.20
CA ASP A 113 3.11 12.53 -21.40
C ASP A 113 4.13 12.45 -22.54
N VAL A 114 4.88 13.53 -22.85
CA VAL A 114 5.78 13.57 -24.02
C VAL A 114 6.78 12.40 -24.05
N PRO A 115 7.55 12.09 -22.98
CA PRO A 115 8.45 10.94 -22.98
C PRO A 115 7.76 9.55 -22.95
N LEU A 116 6.44 9.49 -22.75
CA LEU A 116 5.66 8.26 -22.67
C LEU A 116 4.86 7.96 -23.95
N MET A 117 4.76 8.91 -24.90
CA MET A 117 4.12 8.67 -26.19
C MET A 117 4.93 7.67 -27.03
N GLU A 118 4.23 6.75 -27.72
CA GLU A 118 4.82 5.75 -28.62
C GLU A 118 5.75 6.36 -29.69
N ALA A 119 5.48 7.60 -30.12
CA ALA A 119 6.33 8.38 -31.02
C ALA A 119 7.78 8.53 -30.52
N PHE A 120 7.98 8.57 -29.19
CA PHE A 120 9.23 8.84 -28.51
C PHE A 120 9.87 7.61 -27.83
N ARG A 121 9.28 6.41 -27.98
CA ARG A 121 9.69 5.18 -27.27
C ARG A 121 11.17 4.77 -27.42
N THR A 122 11.86 5.26 -28.45
CA THR A 122 13.28 4.99 -28.75
C THR A 122 14.21 6.14 -28.33
N GLU A 123 13.70 7.19 -27.71
CA GLU A 123 14.43 8.42 -27.37
C GLU A 123 14.53 8.62 -25.86
N THR A 124 15.65 9.18 -25.41
CA THR A 124 15.92 9.43 -24.00
C THR A 124 15.81 10.92 -23.67
N PHE A 125 14.75 11.28 -22.95
CA PHE A 125 14.56 12.63 -22.44
C PHE A 125 15.36 12.87 -21.16
N PRO A 126 15.93 14.08 -20.95
CA PRO A 126 16.62 14.39 -19.71
C PRO A 126 15.63 14.39 -18.54
N LYS A 127 15.96 13.62 -17.50
CA LYS A 127 15.25 13.52 -16.23
C LYS A 127 16.16 14.06 -15.13
N ASP A 128 15.80 15.21 -14.58
CA ASP A 128 16.55 15.86 -13.50
C ASP A 128 16.13 15.32 -12.11
N ASN A 129 16.72 15.87 -11.05
CA ASN A 129 16.37 15.52 -9.67
C ASN A 129 14.94 15.98 -9.27
N TYR A 130 14.26 16.78 -10.09
CA TYR A 130 12.88 17.21 -9.87
C TYR A 130 11.87 16.33 -10.60
N TYR A 131 12.28 15.57 -11.62
CA TYR A 131 11.43 14.66 -12.39
C TYR A 131 10.57 13.73 -11.53
N PRO A 132 11.08 13.03 -10.49
CA PRO A 132 10.21 12.18 -9.64
C PRO A 132 9.15 12.98 -8.88
N THR A 133 9.45 14.23 -8.50
CA THR A 133 8.48 15.14 -7.86
C THR A 133 7.38 15.53 -8.85
N MET A 134 7.75 15.83 -10.10
CA MET A 134 6.79 16.16 -11.16
C MET A 134 5.91 14.96 -11.55
N VAL A 135 6.48 13.75 -11.65
CA VAL A 135 5.71 12.53 -11.88
C VAL A 135 4.73 12.26 -10.74
N TYR A 136 5.15 12.41 -9.48
CA TYR A 136 4.24 12.23 -8.33
C TYR A 136 3.10 13.25 -8.31
N PHE A 137 3.41 14.52 -8.61
CA PHE A 137 2.41 15.58 -8.71
C PHE A 137 1.40 15.31 -9.83
N ALA A 138 1.88 14.91 -11.02
CA ALA A 138 1.01 14.48 -12.12
C ALA A 138 0.14 13.26 -11.71
N ALA A 139 0.74 12.20 -11.15
CA ALA A 139 0.04 10.98 -10.77
C ALA A 139 -1.06 11.21 -9.72
N SER A 140 -0.71 11.88 -8.62
CA SER A 140 -1.64 12.23 -7.54
C SER A 140 -2.73 13.18 -8.01
N GLY A 141 -2.39 14.28 -8.70
CA GLY A 141 -3.38 15.22 -9.25
C GLY A 141 -4.38 14.56 -10.21
N THR A 142 -3.90 13.64 -11.06
CA THR A 142 -4.72 12.88 -12.01
C THR A 142 -5.63 11.87 -11.30
N PHE A 143 -5.15 11.22 -10.23
CA PHE A 143 -5.97 10.38 -9.35
C PHE A 143 -7.11 11.18 -8.69
N ASN A 144 -6.83 12.40 -8.24
CA ASN A 144 -7.79 13.24 -7.50
C ASN A 144 -8.95 13.72 -8.40
N ILE A 145 -8.69 13.96 -9.69
CA ILE A 145 -9.74 14.25 -10.69
C ILE A 145 -10.44 12.98 -11.21
N LYS A 146 -10.15 11.80 -10.63
CA LYS A 146 -10.73 10.49 -10.93
C LYS A 146 -10.40 9.92 -12.31
N ASP A 147 -9.38 10.45 -12.98
CA ASP A 147 -8.76 9.83 -14.15
C ASP A 147 -7.81 8.71 -13.69
N TYR A 148 -8.41 7.62 -13.25
CA TYR A 148 -7.67 6.52 -12.62
C TYR A 148 -6.78 5.76 -13.61
N GLU A 149 -7.17 5.67 -14.88
CA GLU A 149 -6.37 5.00 -15.91
C GLU A 149 -5.07 5.75 -16.19
N LYS A 150 -5.14 7.07 -16.43
CA LYS A 150 -3.93 7.88 -16.65
C LYS A 150 -3.10 8.03 -15.37
N ALA A 151 -3.74 8.09 -14.20
CA ALA A 151 -3.03 8.08 -12.92
C ALA A 151 -2.19 6.81 -12.71
N ILE A 152 -2.70 5.62 -13.09
CA ILE A 152 -1.96 4.35 -13.03
C ILE A 152 -0.67 4.43 -13.87
N VAL A 153 -0.74 4.98 -15.08
CA VAL A 153 0.44 5.14 -15.96
C VAL A 153 1.51 6.03 -15.30
N TYR A 154 1.11 7.14 -14.70
CA TYR A 154 2.05 8.02 -13.98
C TYR A 154 2.59 7.39 -12.67
N PHE A 155 1.78 6.62 -11.94
CA PHE A 155 2.27 5.87 -10.78
C PHE A 155 3.30 4.80 -11.16
N GLN A 156 3.11 4.10 -12.29
CA GLN A 156 4.15 3.22 -12.84
C GLN A 156 5.43 4.00 -13.17
N GLU A 157 5.32 5.16 -13.80
CA GLU A 157 6.50 5.98 -14.13
C GLU A 157 7.23 6.44 -12.87
N TYR A 158 6.53 6.77 -11.78
CA TYR A 158 7.17 7.07 -10.50
C TYR A 158 7.98 5.88 -9.99
N LEU A 159 7.41 4.67 -10.04
CA LEU A 159 8.12 3.44 -9.66
C LEU A 159 9.34 3.17 -10.57
N ARG A 160 9.30 3.55 -11.85
CA ARG A 160 10.45 3.49 -12.78
C ARG A 160 11.59 4.45 -12.40
N THR A 161 11.30 5.60 -11.80
CA THR A 161 12.37 6.51 -11.31
C THR A 161 13.24 5.88 -10.21
N GLY A 162 12.70 4.92 -9.47
CA GLY A 162 13.37 4.32 -8.31
C GLY A 162 13.38 5.18 -7.04
N GLU A 163 12.78 6.38 -7.08
CA GLU A 163 12.61 7.25 -5.90
C GLU A 163 11.83 6.52 -4.79
N GLN A 164 12.20 6.82 -3.54
CA GLN A 164 11.69 6.16 -2.35
C GLN A 164 10.72 7.04 -1.56
N LYS A 165 10.87 8.38 -1.59
CA LYS A 165 10.17 9.31 -0.68
C LYS A 165 8.67 9.04 -0.58
N ASN A 166 7.98 8.92 -1.72
CA ASN A 166 6.53 8.74 -1.78
C ASN A 166 6.15 7.32 -2.26
N ARG A 167 7.10 6.36 -2.31
CA ARG A 167 6.90 5.05 -2.95
C ARG A 167 5.75 4.24 -2.34
N LYS A 168 5.61 4.29 -1.00
CA LYS A 168 4.49 3.64 -0.29
C LYS A 168 3.12 4.21 -0.67
N ASP A 169 3.04 5.54 -0.76
CA ASP A 169 1.83 6.24 -1.13
C ASP A 169 1.48 5.95 -2.60
N VAL A 170 2.48 5.90 -3.49
CA VAL A 170 2.30 5.50 -4.89
C VAL A 170 1.72 4.08 -5.02
N PHE A 171 2.23 3.08 -4.29
CA PHE A 171 1.56 1.77 -4.26
C PHE A 171 0.12 1.85 -3.75
N THR A 172 -0.13 2.64 -2.70
CA THR A 172 -1.45 2.80 -2.08
C THR A 172 -2.46 3.43 -3.05
N TYR A 173 -2.07 4.49 -3.77
CA TYR A 173 -2.93 5.15 -4.76
C TYR A 173 -3.07 4.36 -6.05
N MET A 174 -2.00 3.73 -6.54
CA MET A 174 -2.07 2.86 -7.72
C MET A 174 -3.00 1.66 -7.48
N ALA A 175 -2.91 1.01 -6.31
CA ALA A 175 -3.84 -0.07 -5.94
C ALA A 175 -5.28 0.43 -5.86
N LYS A 176 -5.54 1.57 -5.18
CA LYS A 176 -6.88 2.21 -5.13
C LYS A 176 -7.41 2.56 -6.52
N ALA A 177 -6.57 3.05 -7.43
CA ALA A 177 -6.95 3.37 -8.80
C ALA A 177 -7.36 2.10 -9.56
N CYS A 178 -6.56 1.03 -9.46
CA CYS A 178 -6.85 -0.27 -10.05
C CYS A 178 -8.18 -0.85 -9.54
N THR A 179 -8.46 -0.75 -8.23
CA THR A 179 -9.76 -1.14 -7.63
C THR A 179 -10.91 -0.30 -8.17
N ASN A 180 -10.75 1.03 -8.34
CA ASN A 180 -11.81 1.89 -8.88
C ASN A 180 -12.18 1.54 -10.32
N ILE A 181 -11.20 1.19 -11.16
CA ILE A 181 -11.45 0.70 -12.54
C ILE A 181 -11.77 -0.82 -12.59
N LYS A 182 -11.96 -1.46 -11.43
CA LYS A 182 -12.21 -2.91 -11.28
C LYS A 182 -11.13 -3.83 -11.88
N ASN A 183 -9.93 -3.31 -12.11
CA ASN A 183 -8.76 -4.08 -12.52
C ASN A 183 -8.08 -4.69 -11.29
N TYR A 184 -8.80 -5.61 -10.63
CA TYR A 184 -8.32 -6.26 -9.40
C TYR A 184 -7.07 -7.12 -9.64
N ALA A 185 -6.87 -7.64 -10.86
CA ALA A 185 -5.66 -8.38 -11.22
C ALA A 185 -4.40 -7.48 -11.14
N LEU A 186 -4.46 -6.26 -11.69
CA LEU A 186 -3.38 -5.29 -11.53
C LEU A 186 -3.27 -4.79 -10.09
N ALA A 187 -4.39 -4.56 -9.39
CA ALA A 187 -4.39 -4.16 -7.98
C ALA A 187 -3.65 -5.18 -7.11
N LYS A 188 -3.92 -6.48 -7.28
CA LYS A 188 -3.22 -7.58 -6.59
C LYS A 188 -1.72 -7.57 -6.87
N THR A 189 -1.29 -7.39 -8.13
CA THR A 189 0.14 -7.33 -8.50
C THR A 189 0.84 -6.13 -7.84
N VAL A 190 0.18 -4.97 -7.81
CA VAL A 190 0.67 -3.76 -7.13
C VAL A 190 0.80 -4.00 -5.62
N LEU A 191 -0.20 -4.65 -5.01
CA LEU A 191 -0.21 -4.97 -3.58
C LEU A 191 0.82 -6.07 -3.23
N ASP A 192 1.07 -7.02 -4.14
CA ASP A 192 2.10 -8.05 -3.99
C ASP A 192 3.51 -7.42 -4.00
N GLU A 193 3.79 -6.43 -4.85
CA GLU A 193 5.04 -5.65 -4.75
C GLU A 193 5.08 -4.80 -3.48
N ALA A 194 3.98 -4.11 -3.16
CA ALA A 194 3.89 -3.22 -2.00
C ALA A 194 4.16 -3.95 -0.67
N VAL A 195 3.54 -5.11 -0.45
CA VAL A 195 3.71 -5.95 0.76
C VAL A 195 5.03 -6.74 0.76
N ASN A 196 5.76 -6.80 -0.36
CA ASN A 196 7.14 -7.25 -0.38
C ASN A 196 8.13 -6.13 0.02
N ASN A 197 7.82 -4.86 -0.28
CA ASN A 197 8.60 -3.70 0.18
C ASN A 197 8.27 -3.29 1.62
N TYR A 198 7.02 -3.45 2.05
CA TYR A 198 6.49 -3.00 3.34
C TYR A 198 5.74 -4.15 4.07
N PRO A 199 6.44 -5.24 4.43
CA PRO A 199 5.80 -6.48 4.93
C PRO A 199 5.06 -6.36 6.26
N SER A 200 5.27 -5.27 7.00
CA SER A 200 4.60 -4.98 8.29
C SER A 200 3.52 -3.89 8.18
N ASP A 201 3.23 -3.34 7.00
CA ASP A 201 2.18 -2.33 6.83
C ASP A 201 0.78 -3.01 6.78
N PHE A 202 0.06 -2.93 7.90
CA PHE A 202 -1.25 -3.55 8.06
C PHE A 202 -2.31 -3.00 7.08
N ASN A 203 -2.19 -1.75 6.63
CA ASN A 203 -3.11 -1.17 5.66
C ASN A 203 -2.89 -1.78 4.26
N LEU A 204 -1.65 -1.90 3.81
CA LEU A 204 -1.33 -2.58 2.55
C LEU A 204 -1.74 -4.07 2.59
N LEU A 205 -1.56 -4.73 3.73
CA LEU A 205 -2.07 -6.09 3.94
C LEU A 205 -3.61 -6.17 3.86
N SER A 206 -4.33 -5.24 4.49
CA SER A 206 -5.80 -5.19 4.47
C SER A 206 -6.35 -4.90 3.08
N MET A 207 -5.68 -4.04 2.30
CA MET A 207 -6.01 -3.82 0.89
C MET A 207 -5.81 -5.09 0.06
N GLY A 208 -4.77 -5.89 0.34
CA GLY A 208 -4.55 -7.20 -0.26
C GLY A 208 -5.65 -8.21 0.08
N ILE A 209 -6.07 -8.27 1.35
CA ILE A 209 -7.20 -9.10 1.81
C ILE A 209 -8.47 -8.77 1.01
N ASN A 210 -8.87 -7.50 0.97
CA ASN A 210 -10.08 -7.08 0.26
C ASN A 210 -9.98 -7.37 -1.25
N CYS A 211 -8.83 -7.08 -1.87
CA CYS A 211 -8.61 -7.35 -3.30
C CYS A 211 -8.68 -8.86 -3.64
N CYS A 212 -8.20 -9.74 -2.76
CA CYS A 212 -8.32 -11.19 -2.95
C CYS A 212 -9.75 -11.69 -2.68
N ILE A 213 -10.53 -11.06 -1.80
CA ILE A 213 -11.97 -11.34 -1.64
C ILE A 213 -12.74 -10.96 -2.91
N ASP A 214 -12.51 -9.76 -3.47
CA ASP A 214 -13.15 -9.31 -4.72
C ASP A 214 -12.80 -10.22 -5.91
N LEU A 215 -11.56 -10.73 -5.96
CA LEU A 215 -11.10 -11.72 -6.95
C LEU A 215 -11.59 -13.15 -6.71
N LYS A 216 -12.09 -13.47 -5.51
CA LYS A 216 -12.30 -14.86 -5.02
C LYS A 216 -11.02 -15.71 -5.06
N ASP A 217 -9.87 -15.07 -4.84
CA ASP A 217 -8.54 -15.67 -4.89
C ASP A 217 -8.12 -16.19 -3.50
N ASN A 218 -8.69 -17.33 -3.09
CA ASN A 218 -8.46 -17.91 -1.76
C ASN A 218 -6.97 -18.18 -1.44
N GLU A 219 -6.14 -18.50 -2.44
CA GLU A 219 -4.69 -18.68 -2.26
C GLU A 219 -4.00 -17.35 -1.90
N GLY A 220 -4.29 -16.28 -2.65
CA GLY A 220 -3.81 -14.94 -2.32
C GLY A 220 -4.35 -14.47 -0.97
N LEU A 221 -5.63 -14.73 -0.67
CA LEU A 221 -6.26 -14.38 0.60
C LEU A 221 -5.53 -15.04 1.78
N GLN A 222 -5.21 -16.34 1.68
CA GLN A 222 -4.42 -17.06 2.69
C GLN A 222 -3.05 -16.41 2.91
N LYS A 223 -2.33 -16.00 1.85
CA LYS A 223 -1.04 -15.29 1.94
C LYS A 223 -1.16 -13.96 2.70
N TYR A 224 -2.18 -13.16 2.42
CA TYR A 224 -2.38 -11.86 3.08
C TYR A 224 -2.86 -12.02 4.53
N VAL A 225 -3.84 -12.89 4.80
CA VAL A 225 -4.38 -13.16 6.14
C VAL A 225 -3.31 -13.73 7.07
N SER A 226 -2.45 -14.65 6.59
CA SER A 226 -1.33 -15.18 7.38
C SER A 226 -0.36 -14.08 7.85
N LYS A 227 -0.02 -13.14 6.96
CA LYS A 227 0.85 -12.00 7.29
C LYS A 227 0.16 -11.01 8.24
N ALA A 228 -1.15 -10.78 8.07
CA ALA A 228 -1.92 -9.87 8.93
C ALA A 228 -2.09 -10.43 10.35
N LEU A 229 -2.35 -11.74 10.50
CA LEU A 229 -2.40 -12.42 11.81
C LEU A 229 -1.04 -12.45 12.52
N ALA A 230 0.08 -12.50 11.78
CA ALA A 230 1.41 -12.37 12.37
C ALA A 230 1.67 -10.98 13.00
N ILE A 231 0.85 -9.97 12.68
CA ILE A 231 0.90 -8.61 13.27
C ILE A 231 -0.19 -8.44 14.33
N LYS A 232 -1.37 -9.04 14.12
CA LYS A 232 -2.51 -9.03 15.05
C LYS A 232 -3.06 -10.45 15.25
N PRO A 233 -2.48 -11.26 16.17
CA PRO A 233 -2.87 -12.66 16.32
C PRO A 233 -4.31 -12.84 16.84
N ASP A 234 -4.79 -11.90 17.65
CA ASP A 234 -6.11 -11.94 18.30
C ASP A 234 -7.22 -11.19 17.53
N ASP A 235 -6.95 -10.75 16.28
CA ASP A 235 -7.93 -10.05 15.46
C ASP A 235 -9.06 -11.01 15.03
N THR A 236 -10.24 -10.85 15.64
CA THR A 236 -11.38 -11.75 15.45
C THR A 236 -11.92 -11.74 14.01
N THR A 237 -11.68 -10.68 13.23
CA THR A 237 -12.09 -10.62 11.81
C THR A 237 -11.14 -11.45 10.97
N LEU A 238 -9.83 -11.28 11.16
CA LEU A 238 -8.81 -12.07 10.47
C LEU A 238 -8.88 -13.55 10.85
N LEU A 239 -9.09 -13.87 12.12
CA LEU A 239 -9.28 -15.25 12.59
C LEU A 239 -10.53 -15.88 11.97
N ASN A 240 -11.63 -15.14 11.80
CA ASN A 240 -12.83 -15.64 11.15
C ASN A 240 -12.60 -15.95 9.65
N ILE A 241 -11.90 -15.05 8.92
CA ILE A 241 -11.51 -15.31 7.53
C ILE A 241 -10.57 -16.52 7.46
N GLN A 242 -9.61 -16.64 8.39
CA GLN A 242 -8.67 -17.76 8.45
C GLN A 242 -9.36 -19.10 8.75
N GLY A 243 -10.38 -19.11 9.61
CA GLY A 243 -11.20 -20.28 9.87
C GLY A 243 -11.91 -20.76 8.61
N LYS A 244 -12.57 -19.86 7.88
CA LYS A 244 -13.29 -20.18 6.64
C LYS A 244 -12.35 -20.64 5.52
N LEU A 245 -11.16 -20.04 5.39
CA LEU A 245 -10.11 -20.52 4.47
C LEU A 245 -9.65 -21.95 4.79
N TYR A 246 -9.51 -22.32 6.07
CA TYR A 246 -9.18 -23.68 6.47
C TYR A 246 -10.34 -24.67 6.27
N GLU A 247 -11.60 -24.23 6.31
CA GLU A 247 -12.76 -25.06 5.96
C GLU A 247 -12.85 -25.31 4.44
N ASP A 248 -12.69 -24.25 3.63
CA ASP A 248 -12.67 -24.32 2.16
C ASP A 248 -11.56 -25.23 1.64
N THR A 249 -10.39 -25.20 2.29
CA THR A 249 -9.23 -26.06 1.96
C THR A 249 -9.22 -27.41 2.68
N GLN A 250 -10.30 -27.74 3.41
CA GLN A 250 -10.48 -29.00 4.16
C GLN A 250 -9.44 -29.26 5.27
N GLU A 251 -8.70 -28.23 5.70
CA GLU A 251 -7.78 -28.26 6.84
C GLU A 251 -8.54 -28.15 8.19
N TYR A 252 -9.59 -28.96 8.37
CA TYR A 252 -10.55 -28.87 9.47
C TYR A 252 -9.92 -28.89 10.88
N GLN A 253 -8.75 -29.51 11.05
CA GLN A 253 -8.00 -29.49 12.31
C GLN A 253 -7.48 -28.08 12.66
N LYS A 254 -7.05 -27.29 11.66
CA LYS A 254 -6.61 -25.90 11.83
C LYS A 254 -7.81 -24.99 12.03
N ALA A 255 -8.85 -25.14 11.21
CA ALA A 255 -10.13 -24.43 11.39
C ALA A 255 -10.68 -24.62 12.82
N LEU A 256 -10.71 -25.86 13.32
CA LEU A 256 -11.13 -26.18 14.68
C LEU A 256 -10.32 -25.43 15.74
N GLN A 257 -8.99 -25.32 15.58
CA GLN A 257 -8.13 -24.53 16.48
C GLN A 257 -8.49 -23.03 16.41
N THR A 258 -8.62 -22.48 15.21
CA THR A 258 -8.98 -21.07 14.98
C THR A 258 -10.36 -20.72 15.58
N TYR A 259 -11.39 -21.53 15.34
CA TYR A 259 -12.71 -21.34 15.93
C TYR A 259 -12.75 -21.60 17.44
N THR A 260 -11.84 -22.42 17.98
CA THR A 260 -11.70 -22.60 19.44
C THR A 260 -11.16 -21.32 20.09
N ILE A 261 -10.21 -20.62 19.47
CA ILE A 261 -9.74 -19.30 19.92
C ILE A 261 -10.88 -18.29 19.86
N LEU A 262 -11.59 -18.22 18.73
CA LEU A 262 -12.75 -17.33 18.55
C LEU A 262 -13.86 -17.58 19.58
N ARG A 263 -14.17 -18.84 19.91
CA ARG A 263 -15.15 -19.21 20.94
C ARG A 263 -14.75 -18.68 22.31
N ASN A 264 -13.47 -18.74 22.66
CA ASN A 264 -13.00 -18.24 23.95
C ASN A 264 -13.15 -16.70 24.04
N ALA A 265 -13.00 -15.99 22.92
CA ALA A 265 -13.24 -14.55 22.84
C ALA A 265 -14.74 -14.17 22.77
N ASN A 266 -15.60 -15.01 22.17
CA ASN A 266 -17.04 -14.77 22.07
C ASN A 266 -17.87 -16.04 22.36
N PRO A 267 -18.05 -16.43 23.64
CA PRO A 267 -18.64 -17.72 24.04
C PRO A 267 -20.13 -17.92 23.75
N ARG A 268 -20.82 -16.93 23.17
CA ARG A 268 -22.27 -16.97 22.88
C ARG A 268 -22.60 -16.85 21.39
N SER A 269 -21.60 -16.85 20.51
CA SER A 269 -21.83 -16.74 19.06
C SER A 269 -22.28 -18.08 18.47
N LEU A 270 -23.56 -18.16 18.07
CA LEU A 270 -24.13 -19.31 17.37
C LEU A 270 -23.37 -19.66 16.09
N GLU A 271 -22.85 -18.66 15.38
CA GLU A 271 -22.02 -18.82 14.16
C GLU A 271 -20.74 -19.63 14.47
N ILE A 272 -20.06 -19.32 15.57
CA ILE A 272 -18.85 -20.04 15.99
C ILE A 272 -19.20 -21.48 16.39
N TYR A 273 -20.36 -21.70 17.03
CA TYR A 273 -20.83 -23.06 17.36
C TYR A 273 -21.19 -23.86 16.09
N LYS A 274 -21.83 -23.24 15.09
CA LYS A 274 -22.08 -23.85 13.77
C LYS A 274 -20.77 -24.30 13.10
N HIS A 275 -19.76 -23.44 13.07
CA HIS A 275 -18.42 -23.76 12.58
C HIS A 275 -17.72 -24.88 13.38
N LEU A 276 -17.69 -24.80 14.71
CA LEU A 276 -17.07 -25.83 15.56
C LEU A 276 -17.73 -27.20 15.36
N GLY A 277 -19.06 -27.26 15.32
CA GLY A 277 -19.81 -28.48 15.07
C GLY A 277 -19.49 -29.09 13.71
N LEU A 278 -19.46 -28.27 12.65
CA LEU A 278 -19.07 -28.69 11.30
C LEU A 278 -17.64 -29.26 11.27
N ASN A 279 -16.67 -28.61 11.91
CA ASN A 279 -15.29 -29.08 11.90
C ASN A 279 -15.11 -30.39 12.68
N TYR A 280 -15.76 -30.53 13.84
CA TYR A 280 -15.78 -31.80 14.56
C TYR A 280 -16.47 -32.91 13.76
N TYR A 281 -17.60 -32.62 13.11
CA TYR A 281 -18.30 -33.57 12.26
C TYR A 281 -17.45 -34.02 11.08
N ASN A 282 -16.82 -33.08 10.35
CA ASN A 282 -15.96 -33.39 9.20
C ASN A 282 -14.69 -34.17 9.60
N LEU A 283 -14.11 -33.89 10.77
CA LEU A 283 -13.04 -34.72 11.32
C LEU A 283 -13.54 -36.14 11.64
N GLY A 284 -14.72 -36.28 12.24
CA GLY A 284 -15.39 -37.58 12.42
C GLY A 284 -15.52 -38.34 11.11
N VAL A 285 -16.07 -37.70 10.06
CA VAL A 285 -16.19 -38.26 8.70
C VAL A 285 -14.85 -38.71 8.13
N LEU A 286 -13.80 -37.87 8.20
CA LEU A 286 -12.48 -38.22 7.67
C LEU A 286 -11.86 -39.41 8.43
N PHE A 287 -11.94 -39.44 9.76
CA PHE A 287 -11.41 -40.54 10.56
C PHE A 287 -12.23 -41.83 10.41
N ASN A 288 -13.56 -41.74 10.24
CA ASN A 288 -14.43 -42.86 9.91
C ASN A 288 -14.03 -43.49 8.58
N ASN A 289 -13.94 -42.68 7.54
CA ASN A 289 -13.68 -43.15 6.18
C ASN A 289 -12.24 -43.68 6.07
N LYS A 290 -11.27 -43.05 6.76
CA LYS A 290 -9.91 -43.60 6.88
C LYS A 290 -9.86 -44.91 7.68
N SER A 291 -10.67 -45.05 8.73
CA SER A 291 -10.79 -46.31 9.49
C SER A 291 -11.33 -47.45 8.62
N ALA A 292 -12.28 -47.17 7.73
CA ALA A 292 -12.85 -48.15 6.80
C ALA A 292 -11.88 -48.56 5.67
N MET A 293 -10.84 -47.76 5.39
CA MET A 293 -9.78 -48.05 4.42
C MET A 293 -8.57 -48.77 5.02
N GLU A 294 -8.40 -48.74 6.35
CA GLU A 294 -7.17 -49.16 7.02
C GLU A 294 -7.07 -50.69 7.10
N LYS A 295 -6.01 -51.23 6.50
CA LYS A 295 -5.75 -52.67 6.35
C LYS A 295 -5.24 -53.30 7.64
N ASN A 296 -4.63 -52.52 8.53
CA ASN A 296 -4.13 -52.99 9.83
C ASN A 296 -5.23 -52.88 10.91
N PRO A 297 -5.74 -53.99 11.49
CA PRO A 297 -6.86 -53.94 12.44
C PRO A 297 -6.60 -53.11 13.70
N SER A 298 -5.34 -52.97 14.13
CA SER A 298 -4.97 -52.15 15.28
C SER A 298 -5.02 -50.66 14.95
N ALA A 299 -4.51 -50.27 13.77
CA ALA A 299 -4.60 -48.91 13.28
C ALA A 299 -6.06 -48.51 12.95
N ALA A 300 -6.83 -49.41 12.33
CA ALA A 300 -8.25 -49.21 12.06
C ALA A 300 -9.02 -48.95 13.37
N LYS A 301 -8.84 -49.81 14.39
CA LYS A 301 -9.47 -49.61 15.70
C LYS A 301 -9.09 -48.27 16.37
N LYS A 302 -7.85 -47.79 16.17
CA LYS A 302 -7.43 -46.46 16.64
C LYS A 302 -8.15 -45.33 15.89
N LEU A 303 -8.26 -45.44 14.56
CA LEU A 303 -8.95 -44.45 13.72
C LEU A 303 -10.47 -44.41 14.00
N SER A 304 -11.10 -45.57 14.22
CA SER A 304 -12.49 -45.67 14.70
C SER A 304 -12.68 -44.90 16.01
N LYS A 305 -11.82 -45.11 17.01
CA LYS A 305 -11.91 -44.37 18.28
C LYS A 305 -11.76 -42.85 18.10
N GLN A 306 -10.90 -42.39 17.20
CA GLN A 306 -10.76 -40.96 16.88
C GLN A 306 -12.01 -40.41 16.16
N SER A 307 -12.65 -41.20 15.29
CA SER A 307 -13.95 -40.90 14.69
C SER A 307 -15.05 -40.77 15.77
N GLU A 308 -15.15 -41.74 16.68
CA GLU A 308 -16.10 -41.76 17.79
C GLU A 308 -15.92 -40.56 18.74
N GLU A 309 -14.68 -40.17 19.04
CA GLU A 309 -14.35 -38.98 19.82
C GLU A 309 -14.83 -37.69 19.13
N TYR A 310 -14.55 -37.54 17.83
CA TYR A 310 -14.94 -36.35 17.08
C TYR A 310 -16.46 -36.27 16.81
N PHE A 311 -17.13 -37.37 16.46
CA PHE A 311 -18.59 -37.39 16.37
C PHE A 311 -19.26 -37.13 17.73
N SER A 312 -18.68 -37.58 18.84
CA SER A 312 -19.21 -37.28 20.18
C SER A 312 -19.13 -35.79 20.51
N ALA A 313 -18.05 -35.11 20.11
CA ALA A 313 -17.94 -33.65 20.23
C ALA A 313 -18.95 -32.91 19.32
N ALA A 314 -19.10 -33.36 18.06
CA ALA A 314 -20.08 -32.82 17.12
C ALA A 314 -21.52 -32.97 17.64
N VAL A 315 -21.88 -34.12 18.22
CA VAL A 315 -23.19 -34.36 18.85
C VAL A 315 -23.49 -33.35 19.96
N SER A 316 -22.49 -32.99 20.77
CA SER A 316 -22.68 -31.99 21.83
C SER A 316 -22.99 -30.61 21.23
N ILE A 317 -22.17 -30.15 20.29
CA ILE A 317 -22.29 -28.80 19.74
C ILE A 317 -23.51 -28.66 18.82
N PHE A 318 -23.87 -29.69 18.05
CA PHE A 318 -25.10 -29.66 17.24
C PHE A 318 -26.37 -29.67 18.10
N LYS A 319 -26.36 -30.19 19.33
CA LYS A 319 -27.48 -30.00 20.27
C LYS A 319 -27.63 -28.55 20.69
N ASP A 320 -26.53 -27.85 20.99
CA ASP A 320 -26.55 -26.43 21.35
C ASP A 320 -27.01 -25.55 20.16
N VAL A 321 -26.52 -25.86 18.95
CA VAL A 321 -26.95 -25.21 17.70
C VAL A 321 -28.44 -25.43 17.45
N LEU A 322 -28.95 -26.66 17.52
CA LEU A 322 -30.36 -26.99 17.31
C LEU A 322 -31.28 -26.55 18.47
N GLY A 323 -30.73 -26.23 19.64
CA GLY A 323 -31.46 -25.52 20.71
C GLY A 323 -31.74 -24.06 20.35
N SER A 324 -30.90 -23.46 19.50
CA SER A 324 -31.04 -22.07 19.01
C SER A 324 -31.72 -21.99 17.63
N ASP A 325 -31.53 -23.02 16.80
CA ASP A 325 -32.00 -23.13 15.42
C ASP A 325 -32.77 -24.46 15.24
N PRO A 326 -33.95 -24.61 15.88
CA PRO A 326 -34.64 -25.88 16.04
C PRO A 326 -35.30 -26.42 14.76
N THR A 327 -35.14 -25.72 13.63
CA THR A 327 -35.71 -26.03 12.31
C THR A 327 -34.67 -26.33 11.25
N SER A 328 -33.37 -26.12 11.50
CA SER A 328 -32.35 -26.34 10.47
C SER A 328 -32.10 -27.82 10.17
N LEU A 329 -32.70 -28.31 9.08
CA LEU A 329 -32.53 -29.67 8.54
C LEU A 329 -31.05 -30.05 8.43
N LYS A 330 -30.21 -29.15 7.90
CA LYS A 330 -28.77 -29.32 7.70
C LYS A 330 -28.03 -29.79 8.97
N TYR A 331 -28.28 -29.15 10.11
CA TYR A 331 -27.65 -29.55 11.39
C TYR A 331 -28.34 -30.78 12.01
N MET A 332 -29.62 -31.06 11.69
CA MET A 332 -30.28 -32.30 12.10
C MET A 332 -29.76 -33.52 11.33
N GLU A 333 -29.58 -33.43 10.01
CA GLU A 333 -29.07 -34.51 9.16
C GLU A 333 -27.60 -34.84 9.50
N ALA A 334 -26.78 -33.83 9.80
CA ALA A 334 -25.43 -34.02 10.34
C ALA A 334 -25.43 -34.66 11.74
N LEU A 335 -26.33 -34.24 12.64
CA LEU A 335 -26.48 -34.85 13.97
C LEU A 335 -27.00 -36.30 13.89
N ALA A 336 -27.93 -36.60 12.98
CA ALA A 336 -28.43 -37.96 12.73
C ALA A 336 -27.31 -38.85 12.18
N THR A 337 -26.51 -38.36 11.24
CA THR A 337 -25.32 -39.07 10.74
C THR A 337 -24.30 -39.34 11.86
N ALA A 338 -24.07 -38.37 12.75
CA ALA A 338 -23.22 -38.57 13.92
C ALA A 338 -23.80 -39.59 14.93
N TYR A 339 -25.13 -39.61 15.15
CA TYR A 339 -25.78 -40.65 15.95
C TYR A 339 -25.65 -42.04 15.32
N TYR A 340 -25.81 -42.16 14.01
CA TYR A 340 -25.60 -43.42 13.28
C TYR A 340 -24.17 -43.94 13.47
N CYS A 341 -23.15 -43.09 13.27
CA CYS A 341 -21.74 -43.46 13.45
C CYS A 341 -21.38 -43.85 14.90
N LEU A 342 -22.15 -43.39 15.88
CA LEU A 342 -22.00 -43.71 17.30
C LEU A 342 -22.91 -44.87 17.77
N GLY A 343 -23.66 -45.52 16.88
CA GLY A 343 -24.58 -46.61 17.22
C GLY A 343 -25.81 -46.18 18.06
N LYS A 344 -26.16 -44.89 18.07
CA LYS A 344 -27.22 -44.29 18.90
C LYS A 344 -28.58 -44.41 18.24
N THR A 345 -29.04 -45.65 18.07
CA THR A 345 -30.24 -46.01 17.29
C THR A 345 -31.53 -45.38 17.81
N SER A 346 -31.67 -45.16 19.12
CA SER A 346 -32.88 -44.55 19.69
C SER A 346 -32.97 -43.06 19.33
N GLU A 347 -31.88 -42.32 19.54
CA GLU A 347 -31.79 -40.90 19.22
C GLU A 347 -31.83 -40.66 17.69
N LEU A 348 -31.21 -41.54 16.90
CA LEU A 348 -31.30 -41.54 15.44
C LEU A 348 -32.76 -41.66 14.96
N ASN A 349 -33.50 -42.66 15.45
CA ASN A 349 -34.89 -42.88 15.04
C ASN A 349 -35.80 -41.69 15.46
N SER A 350 -35.59 -41.15 16.66
CA SER A 350 -36.31 -39.96 17.14
C SER A 350 -36.02 -38.74 16.26
N LEU A 351 -34.76 -38.51 15.89
CA LEU A 351 -34.35 -37.38 15.07
C LEU A 351 -34.77 -37.52 13.59
N ASN A 352 -34.69 -38.72 13.02
CA ASN A 352 -35.18 -39.01 11.67
C ASN A 352 -36.68 -38.71 11.54
N ASN A 353 -37.50 -39.07 12.53
CA ASN A 353 -38.93 -38.70 12.54
C ASN A 353 -39.13 -37.17 12.51
N LYS A 354 -38.29 -36.41 13.23
CA LYS A 354 -38.33 -34.94 13.20
C LYS A 354 -37.88 -34.38 11.85
N ILE A 355 -36.79 -34.90 11.27
CA ILE A 355 -36.28 -34.53 9.93
C ILE A 355 -37.38 -34.72 8.88
N SER A 356 -38.02 -35.90 8.84
CA SER A 356 -39.12 -36.17 7.91
C SER A 356 -40.34 -35.27 8.14
N SER A 357 -40.68 -34.93 9.39
CA SER A 357 -41.76 -33.98 9.69
C SER A 357 -41.50 -32.54 9.22
N LEU A 358 -40.24 -32.21 8.93
CA LEU A 358 -39.79 -30.92 8.38
C LEU A 358 -39.46 -31.01 6.88
N GLY A 359 -39.72 -32.14 6.22
CA GLY A 359 -39.48 -32.35 4.79
C GLY A 359 -38.04 -32.70 4.39
N GLY A 360 -37.16 -33.01 5.37
CA GLY A 360 -35.81 -33.50 5.10
C GLY A 360 -35.73 -35.01 4.89
N ASN A 361 -34.54 -35.52 4.55
CA ASN A 361 -34.33 -36.94 4.26
C ASN A 361 -33.82 -37.70 5.49
N ALA A 362 -34.48 -38.79 5.86
CA ALA A 362 -34.05 -39.63 6.98
C ALA A 362 -32.71 -40.32 6.67
N VAL A 363 -31.75 -40.23 7.61
CA VAL A 363 -30.43 -40.85 7.47
C VAL A 363 -30.54 -42.37 7.65
N SER A 364 -29.95 -43.13 6.73
CA SER A 364 -30.14 -44.58 6.62
C SER A 364 -28.85 -45.38 6.81
N ALA A 365 -28.98 -46.65 7.19
CA ALA A 365 -27.83 -47.50 7.55
C ALA A 365 -26.92 -47.95 6.38
N SER A 366 -27.22 -47.54 5.14
CA SER A 366 -26.37 -47.72 3.96
C SER A 366 -25.61 -46.44 3.54
N SER A 367 -25.83 -45.33 4.26
CA SER A 367 -25.22 -44.03 3.96
C SER A 367 -23.80 -43.95 4.51
N ILE A 368 -22.79 -43.92 3.63
CA ILE A 368 -21.42 -43.56 4.02
C ILE A 368 -21.41 -42.09 4.45
N PRO A 369 -20.84 -41.73 5.61
CA PRO A 369 -20.76 -40.34 6.07
C PRO A 369 -20.04 -39.44 5.06
N SER A 370 -20.69 -38.34 4.70
CA SER A 370 -20.21 -37.33 3.75
C SER A 370 -19.80 -36.04 4.46
N LEU A 371 -18.87 -35.28 3.86
CA LEU A 371 -18.41 -34.00 4.38
C LEU A 371 -19.51 -32.93 4.26
N MET A 372 -19.60 -32.09 5.29
CA MET A 372 -20.52 -30.97 5.43
C MET A 372 -19.84 -29.66 5.03
N ALA A 373 -20.46 -28.89 4.13
CA ALA A 373 -20.04 -27.54 3.76
C ALA A 373 -20.76 -26.47 4.61
N PHE A 374 -20.12 -25.32 4.83
CA PHE A 374 -20.69 -24.27 5.67
C PHE A 374 -21.80 -23.46 4.96
N SER A 375 -21.68 -23.21 3.66
CA SER A 375 -22.69 -22.47 2.89
C SER A 375 -24.03 -23.23 2.78
N ASP A 376 -25.14 -22.49 2.72
CA ASP A 376 -26.50 -23.03 2.57
C ASP A 376 -26.94 -23.16 1.11
N ASP A 377 -26.00 -23.12 0.16
CA ASP A 377 -26.23 -23.42 -1.26
C ASP A 377 -26.61 -24.89 -1.43
N ASN A 378 -27.92 -25.17 -1.33
CA ASN A 378 -28.48 -26.51 -1.26
C ASN A 378 -28.45 -27.23 -2.61
N LYS A 379 -27.25 -27.65 -3.01
CA LYS A 379 -27.03 -28.77 -3.93
C LYS A 379 -26.45 -29.93 -3.15
N SER A 380 -27.34 -30.84 -2.75
CA SER A 380 -26.96 -32.22 -2.47
C SER A 380 -26.06 -32.72 -3.60
N VAL A 381 -24.87 -33.20 -3.28
CA VAL A 381 -23.97 -33.83 -4.25
C VAL A 381 -24.50 -35.24 -4.50
N PRO A 382 -25.12 -35.54 -5.66
CA PRO A 382 -25.70 -36.85 -5.89
C PRO A 382 -24.57 -37.83 -6.22
N ALA A 383 -24.69 -39.07 -5.74
CA ALA A 383 -23.92 -40.15 -6.34
C ALA A 383 -24.41 -40.33 -7.79
N SER A 384 -23.49 -40.14 -8.75
CA SER A 384 -23.73 -40.02 -10.20
C SER A 384 -24.50 -38.77 -10.66
N ALA A 385 -23.80 -37.93 -11.42
CA ALA A 385 -24.36 -37.01 -12.41
C ALA A 385 -23.32 -36.87 -13.54
N THR A 386 -23.67 -37.32 -14.74
CA THR A 386 -22.79 -37.25 -15.92
C THR A 386 -22.59 -35.81 -16.40
N ALA A 387 -21.50 -35.55 -17.11
CA ALA A 387 -21.26 -34.26 -17.74
C ALA A 387 -22.33 -33.92 -18.79
N THR A 388 -22.84 -32.69 -18.74
CA THR A 388 -23.59 -32.08 -19.85
C THR A 388 -23.05 -30.68 -20.09
N ASN A 389 -22.77 -30.36 -21.36
CA ASN A 389 -22.12 -29.12 -21.77
C ASN A 389 -23.06 -27.91 -21.63
N TYR A 390 -22.49 -26.77 -21.23
CA TYR A 390 -22.95 -25.47 -21.71
C TYR A 390 -21.91 -24.93 -22.69
N ASN A 391 -22.19 -25.07 -23.98
CA ASN A 391 -21.35 -24.54 -25.05
C ASN A 391 -22.23 -23.84 -26.09
N THR A 392 -22.43 -22.54 -25.89
CA THR A 392 -23.03 -21.61 -26.86
C THR A 392 -22.07 -20.46 -27.07
N GLN A 393 -21.27 -20.58 -28.12
CA GLN A 393 -20.37 -19.52 -28.59
C GLN A 393 -21.17 -18.33 -29.12
N LEU A 394 -20.63 -17.12 -28.94
CA LEU A 394 -20.33 -16.13 -30.01
C LEU A 394 -20.31 -14.69 -29.48
N PHE A 395 -19.24 -14.34 -28.76
CA PHE A 395 -18.52 -13.10 -29.04
C PHE A 395 -17.02 -13.40 -28.87
N ALA A 396 -16.25 -13.23 -29.95
CA ALA A 396 -14.82 -13.46 -29.93
C ALA A 396 -14.10 -12.24 -29.34
N THR A 397 -13.50 -12.41 -28.16
CA THR A 397 -12.49 -11.50 -27.61
C THR A 397 -11.11 -12.17 -27.69
N PRO A 398 -10.01 -11.41 -27.86
CA PRO A 398 -8.69 -12.01 -28.05
C PRO A 398 -8.29 -12.88 -26.85
N SER A 399 -7.71 -14.05 -27.12
CA SER A 399 -7.03 -14.84 -26.11
C SER A 399 -5.85 -14.04 -25.57
N THR A 400 -5.95 -13.54 -24.34
CA THR A 400 -4.78 -13.04 -23.61
C THR A 400 -3.88 -14.24 -23.36
N ASN A 401 -2.80 -14.34 -24.14
CA ASN A 401 -1.84 -15.43 -24.03
C ASN A 401 -1.41 -15.62 -22.57
N ALA A 402 -1.39 -16.87 -22.10
CA ALA A 402 -0.42 -17.21 -21.08
C ALA A 402 0.97 -16.90 -21.67
N GLU A 403 1.87 -16.28 -20.89
CA GLU A 403 3.25 -16.13 -21.32
C GLU A 403 3.84 -17.53 -21.50
N GLU A 404 3.96 -17.95 -22.75
CA GLU A 404 4.47 -19.27 -23.14
C GLU A 404 5.90 -19.38 -22.61
N ILE A 405 6.17 -20.43 -21.83
CA ILE A 405 7.45 -20.59 -21.14
C ILE A 405 8.53 -20.68 -22.23
N PRO A 406 9.42 -19.69 -22.36
CA PRO A 406 10.31 -19.60 -23.51
C PRO A 406 11.27 -20.79 -23.51
N GLU A 407 11.60 -21.30 -24.69
CA GLU A 407 12.59 -22.38 -24.81
C GLU A 407 13.90 -21.97 -24.14
N TYR A 408 14.43 -22.86 -23.31
CA TYR A 408 15.62 -22.61 -22.51
C TYR A 408 16.81 -22.06 -23.31
N PRO A 409 17.14 -22.54 -24.53
CA PRO A 409 18.21 -21.94 -25.33
C PRO A 409 18.04 -20.44 -25.60
N LYS A 410 16.82 -19.97 -25.91
CA LYS A 410 16.53 -18.55 -26.19
C LYS A 410 16.66 -17.69 -24.93
N PHE A 411 16.21 -18.23 -23.78
CA PHE A 411 16.40 -17.60 -22.48
C PHE A 411 17.88 -17.52 -22.10
N ALA A 412 18.60 -18.64 -22.19
CA ALA A 412 20.00 -18.77 -21.81
C ALA A 412 20.91 -17.91 -22.67
N GLN A 413 20.69 -17.89 -23.99
CA GLN A 413 21.40 -17.01 -24.93
C GLN A 413 21.27 -15.54 -24.48
N SER A 414 20.02 -15.05 -24.37
CA SER A 414 19.74 -13.66 -23.98
C SER A 414 20.37 -13.28 -22.62
N TYR A 415 20.31 -14.20 -21.66
CA TYR A 415 20.83 -14.02 -20.31
C TYR A 415 22.37 -13.97 -20.25
N VAL A 416 23.04 -14.83 -21.01
CA VAL A 416 24.50 -14.88 -21.11
C VAL A 416 25.01 -13.68 -21.91
N GLU A 417 24.33 -13.29 -23.00
CA GLU A 417 24.72 -12.13 -23.81
C GLU A 417 24.66 -10.80 -23.05
N GLU A 418 23.58 -10.50 -22.30
CA GLU A 418 23.51 -9.28 -21.46
C GLU A 418 24.65 -9.25 -20.43
N LYS A 419 24.90 -10.39 -19.77
CA LYS A 419 25.89 -10.48 -18.68
C LYS A 419 27.33 -10.51 -19.17
N ILE A 420 27.64 -11.16 -20.29
CA ILE A 420 28.97 -11.12 -20.89
C ILE A 420 29.25 -9.71 -21.41
N LYS A 421 28.29 -9.03 -22.05
CA LYS A 421 28.43 -7.63 -22.46
C LYS A 421 28.71 -6.69 -21.28
N ALA A 422 28.07 -6.92 -20.13
CA ALA A 422 28.32 -6.17 -18.91
C ALA A 422 29.69 -6.52 -18.26
N TRP A 423 30.10 -7.80 -18.29
CA TRP A 423 31.38 -8.25 -17.74
C TRP A 423 32.58 -7.87 -18.62
N GLN A 424 32.42 -7.82 -19.94
CA GLN A 424 33.44 -7.32 -20.87
C GLN A 424 33.61 -5.80 -20.81
N ALA A 425 32.75 -5.05 -20.11
CA ALA A 425 33.03 -3.64 -19.86
C ALA A 425 34.26 -3.49 -18.95
N LYS A 426 35.11 -2.50 -19.24
CA LYS A 426 36.18 -2.10 -18.33
C LYS A 426 35.56 -1.43 -17.10
N ASP A 427 36.00 -1.82 -15.90
CA ASP A 427 35.55 -1.16 -14.68
C ASP A 427 36.20 0.24 -14.52
N PRO A 428 35.48 1.26 -14.01
CA PRO A 428 36.05 2.60 -13.81
C PRO A 428 37.28 2.67 -12.90
N TYR A 429 37.45 1.71 -11.97
CA TYR A 429 38.53 1.69 -10.97
C TYR A 429 39.66 0.71 -11.30
N GLU A 430 39.45 -0.15 -12.31
CA GLU A 430 40.43 -1.10 -12.84
C GLU A 430 41.46 -0.40 -13.74
N THR A 431 42.72 -0.85 -13.76
CA THR A 431 43.72 -0.35 -14.72
C THR A 431 43.52 -0.92 -16.13
N VAL A 432 44.15 -0.33 -17.13
CA VAL A 432 44.09 -0.85 -18.52
C VAL A 432 44.72 -2.24 -18.65
N ASP A 433 45.70 -2.57 -17.80
CA ASP A 433 46.41 -3.85 -17.87
C ASP A 433 45.76 -4.94 -17.00
N GLU A 434 45.14 -4.59 -15.86
CA GLU A 434 44.22 -5.50 -15.16
C GLU A 434 43.03 -5.87 -16.04
N TYR A 435 42.44 -4.91 -16.78
CA TYR A 435 41.38 -5.17 -17.74
C TYR A 435 41.82 -6.17 -18.84
N LYS A 436 43.01 -5.99 -19.43
CA LYS A 436 43.57 -6.95 -20.40
C LYS A 436 43.83 -8.33 -19.81
N ALA A 437 44.20 -8.42 -18.52
CA ALA A 437 44.38 -9.70 -17.83
C ALA A 437 43.04 -10.37 -17.50
N ARG A 438 41.99 -9.59 -17.17
CA ARG A 438 40.65 -10.07 -16.80
C ARG A 438 39.78 -10.44 -17.99
N VAL A 439 39.88 -9.71 -19.11
CA VAL A 439 38.95 -9.80 -20.26
C VAL A 439 39.71 -10.34 -21.48
N THR A 440 39.99 -11.64 -21.44
CA THR A 440 40.55 -12.44 -22.54
C THR A 440 39.51 -13.41 -23.09
N GLU A 441 39.78 -14.05 -24.23
CA GLU A 441 38.86 -15.05 -24.80
C GLU A 441 38.71 -16.27 -23.87
N ALA A 442 39.81 -16.80 -23.33
CA ALA A 442 39.76 -17.94 -22.40
C ALA A 442 38.97 -17.63 -21.11
N THR A 443 39.09 -16.40 -20.58
CA THR A 443 38.30 -15.97 -19.41
C THR A 443 36.84 -15.72 -19.78
N ARG A 444 36.54 -15.21 -20.98
CA ARG A 444 35.18 -15.07 -21.51
C ARG A 444 34.51 -16.44 -21.65
N ASP A 445 35.17 -17.44 -22.21
CA ASP A 445 34.63 -18.79 -22.41
C ASP A 445 34.37 -19.51 -21.08
N THR A 446 35.26 -19.32 -20.10
CA THR A 446 35.02 -19.75 -18.71
C THR A 446 33.80 -19.03 -18.13
N LYS A 447 33.68 -17.71 -18.35
CA LYS A 447 32.55 -16.94 -17.83
C LYS A 447 31.22 -17.29 -18.49
N VAL A 448 31.21 -17.62 -19.79
CA VAL A 448 30.04 -18.16 -20.50
C VAL A 448 29.55 -19.46 -19.84
N LYS A 449 30.46 -20.38 -19.51
CA LYS A 449 30.10 -21.65 -18.85
C LYS A 449 29.52 -21.45 -17.46
N GLU A 450 30.09 -20.53 -16.66
CA GLU A 450 29.51 -20.13 -15.38
C GLU A 450 28.10 -19.55 -15.53
N LEU A 451 27.92 -18.66 -16.52
CA LEU A 451 26.66 -17.94 -16.74
C LEU A 451 25.57 -18.84 -17.33
N LEU A 452 25.90 -19.87 -18.11
CA LEU A 452 24.97 -20.92 -18.53
C LEU A 452 24.46 -21.73 -17.32
N ALA A 453 25.36 -22.12 -16.40
CA ALA A 453 24.97 -22.81 -15.16
C ALA A 453 24.18 -21.92 -14.18
N GLU A 454 24.34 -20.59 -14.26
CA GLU A 454 23.47 -19.63 -13.57
C GLU A 454 22.12 -19.47 -14.30
N ALA A 455 22.12 -19.46 -15.65
CA ALA A 455 20.94 -19.35 -16.48
C ALA A 455 19.99 -20.54 -16.29
N GLU A 456 20.49 -21.78 -16.24
CA GLU A 456 19.71 -22.98 -15.94
C GLU A 456 18.95 -22.85 -14.61
N LYS A 457 19.68 -22.56 -13.53
CA LYS A 457 19.12 -22.40 -12.19
C LYS A 457 18.15 -21.22 -12.14
N LYS A 458 18.44 -20.13 -12.87
CA LYS A 458 17.56 -18.96 -12.94
C LYS A 458 16.32 -19.22 -13.79
N TYR A 459 16.41 -20.00 -14.86
CA TYR A 459 15.29 -20.41 -15.70
C TYR A 459 14.29 -21.22 -14.87
N ILE A 460 14.75 -22.34 -14.29
CA ILE A 460 13.92 -23.22 -13.46
C ILE A 460 13.32 -22.42 -12.30
N SER A 461 14.11 -21.68 -11.52
CA SER A 461 13.56 -20.91 -10.37
C SER A 461 12.64 -19.74 -10.75
N THR A 462 12.71 -19.21 -11.97
CA THR A 462 11.79 -18.15 -12.43
C THR A 462 10.45 -18.72 -12.84
N TYR A 463 10.46 -19.76 -13.68
CA TYR A 463 9.23 -20.33 -14.25
C TYR A 463 8.56 -21.37 -13.33
N THR A 464 9.18 -21.70 -12.19
CA THR A 464 8.57 -22.53 -11.13
C THR A 464 8.05 -21.76 -9.91
N GLN A 465 8.35 -20.46 -9.82
CA GLN A 465 7.91 -19.64 -8.68
C GLN A 465 6.39 -19.39 -8.74
N GLY A 466 5.65 -19.97 -7.80
CA GLY A 466 4.19 -19.79 -7.71
C GLY A 466 3.38 -20.69 -8.65
N ILE A 467 3.88 -21.87 -9.00
CA ILE A 467 3.10 -22.84 -9.78
C ILE A 467 1.83 -23.26 -9.03
N ARG A 468 0.69 -23.01 -9.66
CA ARG A 468 -0.61 -23.56 -9.32
C ARG A 468 -0.74 -24.97 -9.89
N PHE A 469 -0.68 -25.97 -9.02
CA PHE A 469 -0.95 -27.37 -9.35
C PHE A 469 -2.45 -27.67 -9.51
N SER A 470 -3.32 -26.76 -9.07
CA SER A 470 -4.78 -26.77 -9.31
C SER A 470 -5.18 -26.77 -10.78
N ASP A 471 -4.29 -26.31 -11.66
CA ASP A 471 -4.53 -26.16 -13.10
C ASP A 471 -4.45 -27.51 -13.84
N MET A 472 -4.02 -28.58 -13.16
CA MET A 472 -3.86 -29.92 -13.72
C MET A 472 -5.21 -30.63 -13.95
N GLN A 473 -5.33 -31.35 -15.06
CA GLN A 473 -6.54 -32.12 -15.38
C GLN A 473 -6.33 -33.61 -15.13
N LEU A 474 -7.00 -34.15 -14.12
CA LEU A 474 -7.17 -35.59 -13.93
C LEU A 474 -8.04 -36.16 -15.06
N LYS A 475 -7.53 -37.17 -15.77
CA LYS A 475 -8.28 -37.93 -16.78
C LYS A 475 -8.90 -39.20 -16.16
N PRO A 476 -9.81 -39.90 -16.87
CA PRO A 476 -10.33 -41.18 -16.39
C PRO A 476 -9.22 -42.18 -16.04
N TYR A 477 -9.47 -43.00 -15.01
CA TYR A 477 -8.54 -44.03 -14.56
C TYR A 477 -8.29 -45.11 -15.62
N ASP A 478 -7.02 -45.37 -15.95
CA ASP A 478 -6.63 -46.51 -16.77
C ASP A 478 -6.60 -47.78 -15.90
N ALA A 479 -7.56 -48.68 -16.18
CA ALA A 479 -7.74 -49.90 -15.41
C ALA A 479 -6.74 -51.02 -15.75
N ASP A 480 -6.07 -50.93 -16.89
CA ASP A 480 -5.15 -51.94 -17.44
C ASP A 480 -3.70 -51.58 -17.11
N ASN A 481 -3.31 -50.30 -17.31
CA ASN A 481 -2.02 -49.75 -16.87
C ASN A 481 -2.00 -49.34 -15.39
N ARG A 482 -3.17 -49.35 -14.71
CA ARG A 482 -3.35 -49.15 -13.26
C ARG A 482 -2.85 -47.78 -12.78
N ALA A 483 -3.21 -46.75 -13.52
CA ALA A 483 -2.69 -45.40 -13.36
C ALA A 483 -3.73 -44.34 -13.71
N PHE A 484 -3.51 -43.12 -13.22
CA PHE A 484 -4.16 -41.92 -13.75
C PHE A 484 -3.20 -41.20 -14.70
N LEU A 485 -3.71 -40.81 -15.86
CA LEU A 485 -3.11 -39.75 -16.66
C LEU A 485 -3.56 -38.39 -16.10
N ILE A 486 -2.61 -37.49 -15.89
CA ILE A 486 -2.84 -36.12 -15.46
C ILE A 486 -2.17 -35.20 -16.48
N GLU A 487 -2.97 -34.42 -17.21
CA GLU A 487 -2.45 -33.39 -18.11
C GLU A 487 -1.99 -32.18 -17.32
N SER A 488 -0.82 -31.64 -17.67
CA SER A 488 -0.28 -30.41 -17.10
C SER A 488 0.48 -29.58 -18.13
N LYS A 489 0.67 -28.29 -17.84
CA LYS A 489 1.52 -27.38 -18.62
C LYS A 489 3.03 -27.66 -18.51
N PHE A 490 3.42 -28.76 -17.87
CA PHE A 490 4.80 -29.26 -17.73
C PHE A 490 4.97 -30.68 -18.30
N GLY A 491 4.01 -31.13 -19.12
CA GLY A 491 3.93 -32.47 -19.68
C GLY A 491 2.88 -33.36 -19.01
N GLU A 492 2.74 -34.57 -19.55
CA GLU A 492 1.84 -35.62 -19.04
C GLU A 492 2.43 -36.33 -17.83
N LEU A 493 1.63 -36.47 -16.77
CA LEU A 493 2.01 -37.17 -15.55
C LEU A 493 1.22 -38.47 -15.43
N ILE A 494 1.90 -39.60 -15.63
CA ILE A 494 1.33 -40.94 -15.39
C ILE A 494 1.58 -41.31 -13.93
N VAL A 495 0.52 -41.34 -13.12
CA VAL A 495 0.60 -41.62 -11.68
C VAL A 495 0.05 -43.03 -11.40
N PRO A 496 0.90 -44.00 -11.00
CA PRO A 496 0.43 -45.33 -10.61
C PRO A 496 -0.44 -45.25 -9.34
N VAL A 497 -1.65 -45.78 -9.41
CA VAL A 497 -2.61 -45.81 -8.28
C VAL A 497 -3.33 -47.16 -8.27
N PRO A 498 -3.26 -47.96 -7.19
CA PRO A 498 -3.89 -49.27 -7.13
C PRO A 498 -5.42 -49.25 -7.30
N ARG A 499 -5.98 -50.37 -7.79
CA ARG A 499 -7.44 -50.54 -7.97
C ARG A 499 -8.09 -51.18 -6.74
N GLU A 500 -7.31 -51.95 -6.00
CA GLU A 500 -7.68 -52.62 -4.75
C GLU A 500 -8.08 -51.61 -3.68
N ASN A 501 -8.96 -52.03 -2.76
CA ASN A 501 -9.39 -51.22 -1.61
C ASN A 501 -10.01 -49.85 -1.99
N ASN A 502 -10.49 -49.72 -3.23
CA ASN A 502 -10.99 -48.48 -3.84
C ASN A 502 -9.96 -47.34 -3.97
N GLU A 503 -8.66 -47.61 -3.88
CA GLU A 503 -7.62 -46.56 -3.87
C GLU A 503 -7.73 -45.60 -5.07
N ALA A 504 -7.92 -46.11 -6.29
CA ALA A 504 -8.19 -45.29 -7.49
C ALA A 504 -9.43 -44.37 -7.36
N ARG A 505 -10.57 -44.89 -6.89
CA ARG A 505 -11.80 -44.10 -6.70
C ARG A 505 -11.65 -43.03 -5.62
N ILE A 506 -10.78 -43.28 -4.64
CA ILE A 506 -10.53 -42.37 -3.52
C ILE A 506 -9.50 -41.30 -3.90
N PHE A 507 -8.54 -41.60 -4.78
CA PHE A 507 -7.69 -40.62 -5.42
C PHE A 507 -8.51 -39.62 -6.27
N GLU A 508 -9.42 -40.15 -7.09
CA GLU A 508 -10.35 -39.38 -7.92
C GLU A 508 -11.28 -38.48 -7.07
N SER A 509 -11.96 -39.03 -6.06
CA SER A 509 -12.85 -38.24 -5.20
C SER A 509 -12.11 -37.22 -4.31
N SER A 510 -10.83 -37.47 -4.01
CA SER A 510 -9.96 -36.55 -3.26
C SER A 510 -9.36 -35.43 -4.10
N TRP A 511 -9.50 -35.43 -5.44
CA TRP A 511 -8.74 -34.56 -6.34
C TRP A 511 -8.78 -33.07 -5.96
N LYS A 512 -9.95 -32.55 -5.57
CA LYS A 512 -10.13 -31.14 -5.17
C LYS A 512 -9.44 -30.75 -3.86
N GLY A 513 -9.04 -31.71 -3.03
CA GLY A 513 -8.31 -31.50 -1.77
C GLY A 513 -6.88 -32.05 -1.79
N MET A 514 -6.36 -32.43 -2.96
CA MET A 514 -5.03 -33.02 -3.10
C MET A 514 -3.95 -31.99 -2.75
N GLN A 515 -3.04 -32.33 -1.83
CA GLN A 515 -1.82 -31.58 -1.59
C GLN A 515 -0.72 -32.08 -2.53
N PHE A 516 0.05 -31.16 -3.11
CA PHE A 516 1.18 -31.47 -3.99
C PHE A 516 2.48 -31.11 -3.27
N LYS A 517 3.43 -32.04 -3.21
CA LYS A 517 4.67 -31.93 -2.42
C LYS A 517 5.87 -32.39 -3.24
N GLU A 518 7.05 -31.95 -2.80
CA GLU A 518 8.35 -32.34 -3.39
C GLU A 518 8.42 -32.16 -4.93
N PRO A 519 7.90 -31.06 -5.52
CA PRO A 519 8.01 -30.84 -6.95
C PRO A 519 9.48 -30.67 -7.35
N GLN A 520 9.95 -31.51 -8.25
CA GLN A 520 11.25 -31.34 -8.92
C GLN A 520 11.01 -31.03 -10.39
N PHE A 521 11.78 -30.11 -10.94
CA PHE A 521 11.67 -29.65 -12.32
C PHE A 521 13.02 -29.81 -13.02
N CYS A 522 12.97 -30.11 -14.30
CA CYS A 522 14.13 -30.25 -15.18
C CYS A 522 13.89 -29.51 -16.51
N ILE A 523 14.94 -29.43 -17.32
CA ILE A 523 14.84 -28.96 -18.70
C ILE A 523 14.91 -30.20 -19.59
N ASN A 524 13.83 -30.51 -20.29
CA ASN A 524 13.73 -31.65 -21.19
C ASN A 524 13.45 -31.14 -22.61
N ASN A 525 14.26 -31.55 -23.59
CA ASN A 525 14.20 -31.06 -24.98
C ASN A 525 14.11 -29.53 -25.11
N GLY A 526 14.78 -28.78 -24.23
CA GLY A 526 14.76 -27.32 -24.21
C GLY A 526 13.51 -26.66 -23.59
N GLN A 527 12.56 -27.44 -23.06
CA GLN A 527 11.36 -26.94 -22.36
C GLN A 527 11.39 -27.27 -20.86
N LEU A 528 10.63 -26.53 -20.05
CA LEU A 528 10.49 -26.81 -18.62
C LEU A 528 9.54 -28.00 -18.40
N ALA A 529 10.05 -29.08 -17.83
CA ALA A 529 9.29 -30.29 -17.52
C ALA A 529 9.29 -30.60 -16.01
N LEU A 530 8.29 -31.36 -15.56
CA LEU A 530 8.25 -31.89 -14.20
C LEU A 530 9.04 -33.20 -14.14
N ALA A 531 9.98 -33.30 -13.22
CA ALA A 531 10.82 -34.49 -12.99
C ALA A 531 10.22 -35.42 -11.94
N SER A 532 9.65 -34.89 -10.86
CA SER A 532 8.90 -35.67 -9.87
C SER A 532 7.83 -34.85 -9.17
N LEU A 533 6.77 -35.51 -8.68
CA LEU A 533 5.76 -34.88 -7.81
C LEU A 533 5.15 -35.91 -6.86
N THR A 534 5.03 -35.56 -5.58
CA THR A 534 4.35 -36.36 -4.56
C THR A 534 2.94 -35.80 -4.35
N PHE A 535 1.92 -36.57 -4.73
CA PHE A 535 0.49 -36.29 -4.52
C PHE A 535 0.08 -36.84 -3.16
N VAL A 536 -0.61 -36.05 -2.33
CA VAL A 536 -1.01 -36.44 -0.97
C VAL A 536 -2.50 -36.13 -0.75
N THR A 537 -3.30 -37.15 -0.46
CA THR A 537 -4.74 -37.00 -0.20
C THR A 537 -5.01 -36.27 1.11
N PRO A 538 -6.22 -35.72 1.35
CA PRO A 538 -6.64 -35.22 2.65
C PRO A 538 -6.53 -36.26 3.78
N THR A 539 -6.66 -37.56 3.45
CA THR A 539 -6.46 -38.68 4.39
C THR A 539 -4.99 -38.99 4.68
N GLY A 540 -4.04 -38.40 3.94
CA GLY A 540 -2.60 -38.56 4.11
C GLY A 540 -1.95 -39.70 3.33
N ASN A 541 -2.64 -40.27 2.34
CA ASN A 541 -2.07 -41.30 1.45
C ASN A 541 -1.19 -40.63 0.38
N THR A 542 -0.04 -41.21 0.08
CA THR A 542 0.97 -40.63 -0.83
C THR A 542 1.13 -41.43 -2.11
N TYR A 543 1.03 -40.77 -3.26
CA TYR A 543 1.29 -41.31 -4.60
C TYR A 543 2.37 -40.46 -5.29
N ARG A 544 3.17 -41.02 -6.18
CA ARG A 544 4.34 -40.30 -6.74
C ARG A 544 4.47 -40.49 -8.25
N TYR A 545 4.67 -39.37 -8.94
CA TYR A 545 5.21 -39.30 -10.31
C TYR A 545 6.73 -39.17 -10.25
N ASP A 546 7.44 -39.88 -11.13
CA ASP A 546 8.91 -39.95 -11.13
C ASP A 546 9.42 -40.23 -12.57
N ASN A 547 9.86 -39.19 -13.27
CA ASN A 547 10.32 -39.24 -14.67
C ASN A 547 11.83 -39.45 -14.74
N LYS A 548 12.26 -40.69 -14.56
CA LYS A 548 13.68 -41.08 -14.48
C LYS A 548 14.48 -40.83 -15.76
N GLU A 549 13.82 -40.72 -16.91
CA GLU A 549 14.48 -40.43 -18.18
C GLU A 549 14.79 -38.94 -18.29
N ALA A 550 13.84 -38.06 -17.91
CA ALA A 550 14.04 -36.61 -17.92
C ALA A 550 15.08 -36.11 -16.89
N VAL A 551 15.44 -36.94 -15.89
CA VAL A 551 16.53 -36.65 -14.93
C VAL A 551 17.92 -37.00 -15.48
N ASN A 552 18.01 -37.82 -16.53
CA ASN A 552 19.27 -38.32 -17.11
C ASN A 552 19.56 -37.79 -18.52
N TYR A 553 18.76 -36.86 -19.05
CA TYR A 553 18.94 -36.33 -20.40
C TYR A 553 20.08 -35.29 -20.48
N ALA A 554 20.72 -35.21 -21.65
CA ALA A 554 21.93 -34.41 -21.83
C ALA A 554 21.67 -32.88 -21.83
N ALA A 555 22.63 -32.12 -21.32
CA ALA A 555 22.57 -30.67 -21.26
C ALA A 555 22.34 -30.05 -22.65
N THR A 556 21.33 -29.18 -22.78
CA THR A 556 21.00 -28.54 -24.05
C THR A 556 22.07 -27.54 -24.46
N THR A 557 22.74 -27.78 -25.59
CA THR A 557 23.76 -26.87 -26.15
C THR A 557 23.16 -25.52 -26.51
N VAL A 558 23.77 -24.44 -26.05
CA VAL A 558 23.40 -23.06 -26.38
C VAL A 558 24.58 -22.39 -27.08
N ASP A 559 24.41 -22.03 -28.34
CA ASP A 559 25.41 -21.29 -29.12
C ASP A 559 25.29 -19.79 -28.79
N VAL A 560 26.37 -19.21 -28.25
CA VAL A 560 26.49 -17.78 -27.93
C VAL A 560 27.74 -17.24 -28.60
N ARG A 561 27.58 -16.24 -29.47
CA ARG A 561 28.66 -15.73 -30.31
C ARG A 561 28.96 -14.28 -29.94
N PHE A 562 30.24 -14.00 -29.74
CA PHE A 562 30.75 -12.69 -29.33
C PHE A 562 31.83 -12.21 -30.28
N ASP A 563 31.82 -10.92 -30.59
CA ASP A 563 32.85 -10.28 -31.40
C ASP A 563 34.26 -10.38 -30.76
N ALA A 564 35.30 -10.16 -31.56
CA ALA A 564 36.68 -10.09 -31.07
C ALA A 564 36.85 -8.94 -30.07
N ILE A 565 37.72 -9.13 -29.07
CA ILE A 565 37.96 -8.15 -28.01
C ILE A 565 38.94 -7.07 -28.52
N ASP A 566 38.41 -5.88 -28.84
CA ASP A 566 39.22 -4.70 -29.17
C ASP A 566 39.67 -3.95 -27.90
N TYR A 567 40.95 -3.62 -27.83
CA TYR A 567 41.59 -2.89 -26.73
C TYR A 567 41.94 -1.43 -27.09
N GLY A 568 41.72 -1.00 -28.34
CA GLY A 568 42.22 0.28 -28.87
C GLY A 568 41.59 1.55 -28.29
N SER A 569 40.46 1.44 -27.60
CA SER A 569 39.61 2.58 -27.17
C SER A 569 39.93 3.15 -25.78
N LEU A 570 40.87 2.59 -25.04
CA LEU A 570 41.00 2.79 -23.58
C LEU A 570 41.95 3.92 -23.12
N ALA A 571 42.31 4.86 -24.01
CA ALA A 571 43.42 5.79 -23.80
C ALA A 571 43.01 7.27 -23.57
N GLN A 572 42.11 7.55 -22.62
CA GLN A 572 41.92 8.90 -22.06
C GLN A 572 41.17 8.91 -20.71
N ALA A 573 41.45 9.94 -19.90
CA ALA A 573 40.98 10.20 -18.53
C ALA A 573 41.69 9.42 -17.39
N GLY A 574 42.39 10.16 -16.52
CA GLY A 574 42.98 9.71 -15.26
C GLY A 574 43.16 10.88 -14.28
N THR A 575 43.41 10.55 -12.99
CA THR A 575 43.43 11.43 -11.80
C THR A 575 42.05 11.95 -11.33
N SER A 576 41.73 12.06 -10.03
CA SER A 576 42.41 11.45 -8.86
C SER A 576 41.49 11.30 -7.62
N GLU A 577 41.79 10.26 -6.85
CA GLU A 577 41.78 10.18 -5.37
C GLU A 577 40.53 10.49 -4.53
N THR A 578 39.98 9.40 -3.96
CA THR A 578 39.23 9.26 -2.70
C THR A 578 40.20 9.20 -1.47
N PRO A 579 39.86 8.82 -0.21
CA PRO A 579 38.60 8.34 0.43
C PRO A 579 38.21 9.20 1.68
N VAL A 580 37.35 8.87 2.66
CA VAL A 580 36.44 7.76 3.09
C VAL A 580 35.21 8.44 3.78
N SER A 581 34.19 7.92 4.50
CA SER A 581 33.48 6.64 4.88
C SER A 581 32.12 7.11 5.50
N ARG A 582 31.15 6.36 6.07
CA ARG A 582 30.79 4.92 6.26
C ARG A 582 29.26 4.89 6.48
N VAL A 583 28.56 3.75 6.31
CA VAL A 583 27.10 3.67 6.62
C VAL A 583 26.84 3.29 8.09
N GLN A 584 26.00 4.08 8.77
CA GLN A 584 25.33 3.71 10.03
C GLN A 584 23.81 3.86 9.90
N LYS A 585 23.05 2.93 10.50
CA LYS A 585 21.63 3.15 10.80
C LYS A 585 21.55 3.95 12.10
N ASN A 586 21.28 5.25 12.01
CA ASN A 586 21.03 6.07 13.19
C ASN A 586 19.53 6.11 13.49
N GLU A 587 19.12 5.46 14.58
CA GLU A 587 17.98 5.95 15.34
C GLU A 587 18.37 7.31 15.92
N ILE A 588 17.63 8.36 15.57
CA ILE A 588 17.93 9.71 16.08
C ILE A 588 17.38 9.82 17.50
N LYS A 589 18.18 9.40 18.48
CA LYS A 589 18.09 10.01 19.82
C LYS A 589 18.54 11.46 19.69
N VAL A 590 17.56 12.36 19.62
CA VAL A 590 17.77 13.80 19.69
C VAL A 590 18.47 14.12 21.00
N GLY A 591 19.69 14.68 20.93
CA GLY A 591 20.36 15.25 22.09
C GLY A 591 19.65 16.53 22.52
N SER A 592 19.59 16.80 23.83
CA SER A 592 18.86 17.95 24.39
C SER A 592 19.25 19.25 23.70
N SER A 593 18.24 19.98 23.19
CA SER A 593 18.42 21.25 22.50
C SER A 593 18.96 22.31 23.44
N ASP A 594 19.61 23.35 22.91
CA ASP A 594 20.10 24.46 23.75
C ASP A 594 18.95 25.27 24.38
N VAL A 595 17.70 25.10 23.90
CA VAL A 595 16.48 25.61 24.55
C VAL A 595 15.85 24.65 25.55
N ASP A 596 16.16 23.33 25.50
CA ASP A 596 15.67 22.33 26.47
C ASP A 596 16.40 22.40 27.82
N ILE A 597 17.63 22.90 27.79
CA ILE A 597 18.52 23.06 28.94
C ILE A 597 18.59 24.54 29.36
N ASN A 598 19.00 24.80 30.61
CA ASN A 598 19.18 26.16 31.14
C ASN A 598 17.94 27.07 30.98
N ILE A 599 16.74 26.48 31.06
CA ILE A 599 15.45 27.21 31.03
C ILE A 599 15.45 28.25 32.16
N PRO A 600 15.30 29.57 31.88
CA PRO A 600 15.48 30.59 32.91
C PRO A 600 14.35 30.56 33.94
N GLU A 601 14.70 30.38 35.21
CA GLU A 601 13.73 30.40 36.31
C GLU A 601 13.51 31.83 36.84
N VAL A 602 12.26 32.25 37.00
CA VAL A 602 11.88 33.60 37.44
C VAL A 602 11.11 33.55 38.76
N ARG A 603 11.41 34.48 39.68
CA ARG A 603 10.71 34.59 40.99
C ARG A 603 9.37 35.34 40.93
N THR A 604 8.82 35.52 39.73
CA THR A 604 7.55 36.22 39.51
C THR A 604 6.41 35.21 39.61
N ASN A 605 5.45 35.42 40.50
CA ASN A 605 4.21 34.63 40.50
C ASN A 605 3.26 35.17 39.41
N ASN A 606 2.67 34.27 38.61
CA ASN A 606 1.77 34.56 37.51
C ASN A 606 0.46 33.74 37.62
N ASP A 607 -0.08 33.65 38.83
CA ASP A 607 -1.29 32.89 39.22
C ASP A 607 -2.58 33.25 38.46
N LYS A 608 -2.67 34.44 37.87
CA LYS A 608 -3.79 34.84 36.99
C LYS A 608 -3.55 34.57 35.50
N THR A 609 -2.51 33.81 35.13
CA THR A 609 -2.33 33.29 33.77
C THR A 609 -2.57 31.79 33.73
N PHE A 610 -3.28 31.31 32.72
CA PHE A 610 -3.53 29.89 32.45
C PHE A 610 -3.05 29.51 31.05
N ALA A 611 -2.51 28.29 30.90
CA ALA A 611 -2.02 27.76 29.63
C ALA A 611 -2.80 26.52 29.21
N VAL A 612 -3.26 26.49 27.96
CA VAL A 612 -3.82 25.31 27.28
C VAL A 612 -2.84 24.92 26.17
N ILE A 613 -2.14 23.81 26.36
CA ILE A 613 -1.04 23.35 25.50
C ILE A 613 -1.48 22.03 24.89
N ILE A 614 -1.80 22.03 23.60
CA ILE A 614 -2.20 20.84 22.83
C ILE A 614 -1.05 20.48 21.89
N SER A 615 -0.68 19.20 21.82
CA SER A 615 0.54 18.78 21.11
C SER A 615 0.36 17.40 20.50
N ASN A 616 0.05 17.38 19.22
CA ASN A 616 -0.33 16.17 18.49
C ASN A 616 0.83 15.75 17.57
N GLU A 617 1.42 14.59 17.84
CA GLU A 617 2.52 13.99 17.09
C GLU A 617 2.12 12.64 16.50
N ASN A 618 1.45 11.79 17.28
CA ASN A 618 1.13 10.40 16.94
C ASN A 618 -0.29 10.26 16.37
N TYR A 619 -0.51 10.89 15.22
CA TYR A 619 -1.75 10.73 14.44
C TYR A 619 -2.03 9.27 14.06
N THR A 620 -3.30 8.88 14.10
CA THR A 620 -3.74 7.50 13.80
C THR A 620 -3.98 7.24 12.31
N MET A 621 -4.36 8.28 11.55
CA MET A 621 -4.79 8.15 10.15
C MET A 621 -4.01 9.03 9.15
N VAL A 622 -3.12 9.91 9.62
CA VAL A 622 -2.21 10.72 8.80
C VAL A 622 -0.77 10.60 9.30
N SER A 623 0.21 11.13 8.56
CA SER A 623 1.61 11.19 8.98
C SER A 623 1.78 11.81 10.37
N LYS A 624 2.86 11.42 11.08
CA LYS A 624 3.24 12.07 12.34
C LYS A 624 3.66 13.53 12.15
N VAL A 625 3.67 14.29 13.25
CA VAL A 625 4.28 15.63 13.34
C VAL A 625 5.53 15.52 14.22
N PRO A 626 6.71 15.23 13.66
CA PRO A 626 7.89 14.96 14.47
C PRO A 626 8.21 16.13 15.40
N MET A 627 8.48 15.80 16.66
CA MET A 627 8.87 16.71 17.74
C MET A 627 7.73 17.60 18.27
N ALA A 628 6.48 17.47 17.82
CA ALA A 628 5.36 18.25 18.38
C ALA A 628 5.12 17.96 19.87
N LEU A 629 5.42 16.75 20.37
CA LEU A 629 5.36 16.47 21.81
C LEU A 629 6.48 17.18 22.58
N ASN A 630 7.71 17.18 22.06
CA ASN A 630 8.84 17.90 22.68
C ASN A 630 8.64 19.42 22.64
N ASP A 631 8.07 19.93 21.54
CA ASP A 631 7.62 21.32 21.40
C ASP A 631 6.69 21.73 22.56
N GLY A 632 5.64 20.94 22.82
CA GLY A 632 4.69 21.21 23.90
C GLY A 632 5.22 20.98 25.31
N GLU A 633 6.01 19.92 25.53
CA GLU A 633 6.62 19.63 26.83
C GLU A 633 7.62 20.71 27.22
N THR A 634 8.49 21.15 26.30
CA THR A 634 9.41 22.25 26.55
C THR A 634 8.67 23.58 26.71
N PHE A 635 7.64 23.87 25.91
CA PHE A 635 6.82 25.08 26.13
C PHE A 635 6.14 25.09 27.50
N SER A 636 5.63 23.94 27.97
CA SER A 636 5.10 23.77 29.33
C SER A 636 6.14 24.12 30.42
N ARG A 637 7.39 23.64 30.27
CA ARG A 637 8.51 23.99 31.17
C ARG A 637 8.85 25.50 31.15
N TYR A 638 8.64 26.19 30.03
CA TYR A 638 8.80 27.66 29.96
C TYR A 638 7.62 28.42 30.57
N CYS A 639 6.38 27.92 30.47
CA CYS A 639 5.25 28.47 31.20
C CYS A 639 5.47 28.44 32.72
N GLU A 640 5.93 27.30 33.25
CA GLU A 640 6.27 27.13 34.67
C GLU A 640 7.44 28.04 35.07
N LYS A 641 8.64 27.83 34.48
CA LYS A 641 9.88 28.46 34.95
C LYS A 641 10.09 29.89 34.46
N THR A 642 9.82 30.17 33.18
CA THR A 642 10.20 31.43 32.50
C THR A 642 9.10 32.48 32.57
N LEU A 643 7.83 32.05 32.58
CA LEU A 643 6.65 32.92 32.71
C LEU A 643 6.05 32.92 34.12
N GLY A 644 6.54 32.09 35.04
CA GLY A 644 6.20 32.11 36.46
C GLY A 644 4.81 31.57 36.81
N MET A 645 4.24 30.73 35.94
CA MET A 645 2.88 30.23 36.09
C MET A 645 2.86 29.05 37.09
N PRO A 646 1.89 29.01 38.03
CA PRO A 646 1.70 27.82 38.86
C PRO A 646 1.45 26.58 37.98
N LYS A 647 2.01 25.44 38.39
CA LYS A 647 1.89 24.19 37.63
C LYS A 647 0.44 23.78 37.38
N ASP A 648 -0.44 24.00 38.36
CA ASP A 648 -1.88 23.70 38.26
C ASP A 648 -2.65 24.64 37.32
N ASN A 649 -2.02 25.70 36.80
CA ASN A 649 -2.55 26.57 35.75
C ASN A 649 -2.14 26.11 34.34
N ILE A 650 -1.30 25.08 34.21
CA ILE A 650 -0.74 24.60 32.94
C ILE A 650 -1.43 23.28 32.56
N ARG A 651 -2.27 23.33 31.52
CA ARG A 651 -3.02 22.19 30.98
C ARG A 651 -2.34 21.65 29.73
N PHE A 652 -1.56 20.57 29.88
CA PHE A 652 -0.90 19.88 28.77
C PHE A 652 -1.71 18.68 28.29
N TYR A 653 -1.97 18.62 26.98
CA TYR A 653 -2.71 17.57 26.29
C TYR A 653 -1.86 16.99 25.15
N PRO A 654 -1.00 16.00 25.43
CA PRO A 654 -0.29 15.25 24.40
C PRO A 654 -1.29 14.39 23.61
N ASP A 655 -1.12 14.33 22.28
CA ASP A 655 -1.89 13.49 21.36
C ASP A 655 -3.41 13.56 21.58
N ALA A 656 -3.96 14.79 21.53
CA ALA A 656 -5.34 15.08 21.84
C ALA A 656 -6.31 14.64 20.72
N SER A 657 -7.28 13.81 21.11
CA SER A 657 -8.45 13.47 20.30
C SER A 657 -9.49 14.60 20.26
N TYR A 658 -10.46 14.57 19.33
CA TYR A 658 -11.46 15.63 19.17
C TYR A 658 -12.25 15.89 20.47
N GLY A 659 -12.66 14.82 21.15
CA GLY A 659 -13.31 14.89 22.46
C GLY A 659 -12.41 15.43 23.58
N THR A 660 -11.09 15.29 23.46
CA THR A 660 -10.11 15.87 24.39
C THR A 660 -9.94 17.36 24.15
N MET A 661 -9.87 17.80 22.89
CA MET A 661 -9.82 19.22 22.53
C MET A 661 -11.09 19.97 22.99
N LEU A 662 -12.28 19.37 22.81
CA LEU A 662 -13.54 19.91 23.35
C LEU A 662 -13.54 20.02 24.89
N ARG A 663 -12.86 19.09 25.59
CA ARG A 663 -12.75 19.13 27.05
C ARG A 663 -11.79 20.22 27.52
N ALA A 664 -10.65 20.38 26.86
CA ALA A 664 -9.69 21.45 27.13
C ALA A 664 -10.31 22.85 26.98
N MET A 665 -11.10 23.05 25.92
CA MET A 665 -11.81 24.30 25.67
C MET A 665 -12.96 24.57 26.66
N ARG A 666 -13.56 23.52 27.23
CA ARG A 666 -14.51 23.66 28.34
C ARG A 666 -13.81 24.04 29.65
N ASP A 667 -12.73 23.34 30.01
CA ASP A 667 -11.98 23.59 31.26
C ASP A 667 -11.53 25.05 31.36
N ILE A 668 -10.89 25.60 30.31
CA ILE A 668 -10.45 27.00 30.31
C ILE A 668 -11.62 28.01 30.33
N LYS A 669 -12.79 27.64 29.79
CA LYS A 669 -14.00 28.46 29.87
C LYS A 669 -14.58 28.48 31.28
N ASP A 670 -14.67 27.33 31.93
CA ASP A 670 -15.19 27.21 33.28
C ASP A 670 -14.24 27.89 34.30
N ILE A 671 -12.92 27.80 34.08
CA ILE A 671 -11.91 28.61 34.79
C ILE A 671 -12.13 30.11 34.56
N SER A 672 -12.26 30.58 33.30
CA SER A 672 -12.44 32.01 33.02
C SER A 672 -13.73 32.56 33.66
N ASN A 673 -14.81 31.77 33.66
CA ASN A 673 -16.06 32.09 34.36
C ASN A 673 -15.83 32.23 35.88
N ALA A 674 -15.15 31.28 36.51
CA ALA A 674 -14.86 31.30 37.95
C ALA A 674 -14.01 32.51 38.38
N TYR A 675 -13.12 32.99 37.50
CA TYR A 675 -12.32 34.20 37.72
C TYR A 675 -12.97 35.48 37.15
N SER A 676 -14.24 35.43 36.71
CA SER A 676 -14.97 36.57 36.12
C SER A 676 -14.22 37.28 34.99
N GLY A 677 -13.53 36.51 34.13
CA GLY A 677 -12.70 37.04 33.03
C GLY A 677 -11.36 37.66 33.44
N GLN A 678 -11.05 37.79 34.74
CA GLN A 678 -9.87 38.52 35.23
C GLN A 678 -8.55 37.72 35.11
N ILE A 679 -8.42 36.88 34.08
CA ILE A 679 -7.25 36.06 33.77
C ILE A 679 -6.61 36.45 32.43
N LYS A 680 -5.38 36.02 32.24
CA LYS A 680 -4.71 35.93 30.93
C LYS A 680 -4.73 34.47 30.47
N VAL A 681 -4.86 34.22 29.18
CA VAL A 681 -4.83 32.85 28.64
C VAL A 681 -3.78 32.71 27.55
N ILE A 682 -2.95 31.67 27.64
CA ILE A 682 -2.03 31.25 26.59
C ILE A 682 -2.59 29.97 25.98
N PHE A 683 -2.99 30.01 24.71
CA PHE A 683 -3.30 28.81 23.95
C PHE A 683 -2.10 28.45 23.06
N TYR A 684 -1.67 27.21 23.11
CA TYR A 684 -0.57 26.68 22.30
C TYR A 684 -1.03 25.41 21.59
N TYR A 685 -0.77 25.33 20.29
CA TYR A 685 -0.98 24.13 19.50
C TYR A 685 0.24 23.83 18.63
N ALA A 686 0.78 22.61 18.77
CA ALA A 686 1.68 22.01 17.80
C ALA A 686 0.99 20.78 17.17
N GLY A 687 1.00 20.69 15.85
CA GLY A 687 0.32 19.60 15.15
C GLY A 687 0.04 19.94 13.68
N HIS A 688 -0.89 19.21 13.07
CA HIS A 688 -1.35 19.49 11.71
C HIS A 688 -2.50 20.49 11.69
N GLY A 689 -2.41 21.46 10.79
CA GLY A 689 -3.57 22.24 10.34
C GLY A 689 -4.11 21.66 9.03
N ILE A 690 -5.38 21.91 8.73
CA ILE A 690 -5.96 21.54 7.44
C ILE A 690 -7.11 22.49 7.05
N PRO A 691 -7.26 22.87 5.77
CA PRO A 691 -8.41 23.63 5.32
C PRO A 691 -9.50 22.71 4.76
N ASN A 692 -10.76 23.13 4.82
CA ASN A 692 -11.83 22.48 4.06
C ASN A 692 -11.60 22.68 2.53
N GLU A 693 -11.86 21.66 1.73
CA GLU A 693 -11.62 21.71 0.28
C GLU A 693 -12.54 22.70 -0.46
N ALA A 694 -13.80 22.84 -0.05
CA ALA A 694 -14.77 23.71 -0.68
C ALA A 694 -14.73 25.14 -0.12
N THR A 695 -14.85 25.31 1.20
CA THR A 695 -14.99 26.63 1.85
C THR A 695 -13.65 27.31 2.17
N LYS A 696 -12.55 26.55 2.17
CA LYS A 696 -11.21 26.94 2.64
C LYS A 696 -11.11 27.31 4.13
N ASP A 697 -12.17 27.15 4.91
CA ASP A 697 -12.14 27.37 6.37
C ASP A 697 -11.06 26.50 7.02
N ALA A 698 -10.34 27.06 7.98
CA ALA A 698 -9.21 26.39 8.63
C ALA A 698 -9.65 25.53 9.84
N PHE A 699 -8.94 24.42 10.06
CA PHE A 699 -9.16 23.48 11.17
C PHE A 699 -7.81 23.05 11.77
N LEU A 700 -7.79 22.80 13.08
CA LEU A 700 -6.77 21.99 13.75
C LEU A 700 -7.14 20.51 13.61
N LEU A 701 -6.16 19.62 13.43
CA LEU A 701 -6.42 18.19 13.29
C LEU A 701 -6.21 17.43 14.62
N PRO A 702 -7.25 16.77 15.16
CA PRO A 702 -7.12 15.79 16.24
C PRO A 702 -6.38 14.51 15.81
N ILE A 703 -5.82 13.75 16.75
CA ILE A 703 -5.12 12.48 16.41
C ILE A 703 -6.04 11.39 15.84
N ASP A 704 -7.35 11.48 16.08
CA ASP A 704 -8.41 10.57 15.70
C ASP A 704 -9.20 11.03 14.44
N ALA A 705 -8.65 11.98 13.68
CA ALA A 705 -9.24 12.48 12.43
C ALA A 705 -8.34 12.22 11.21
N ASP A 706 -8.95 12.02 10.03
CA ASP A 706 -8.25 11.66 8.78
C ASP A 706 -7.89 12.86 7.89
N GLY A 707 -8.43 14.05 8.20
CA GLY A 707 -8.23 15.28 7.45
C GLY A 707 -9.02 15.39 6.13
N GLN A 708 -9.73 14.34 5.71
CA GLN A 708 -10.63 14.39 4.56
C GLN A 708 -12.02 14.87 5.00
N GLN A 709 -12.51 14.41 6.16
CA GLN A 709 -13.79 14.84 6.74
C GLN A 709 -13.56 15.92 7.81
N THR A 710 -13.86 17.17 7.49
CA THR A 710 -13.65 18.32 8.39
C THR A 710 -14.62 18.36 9.58
N GLU A 711 -15.68 17.56 9.53
CA GLU A 711 -16.68 17.38 10.59
C GLU A 711 -16.06 16.78 11.87
N GLY A 712 -15.03 15.93 11.72
CA GLY A 712 -14.22 15.39 12.82
C GLY A 712 -13.03 16.28 13.22
N CYS A 713 -12.84 17.43 12.56
CA CYS A 713 -11.71 18.33 12.78
C CYS A 713 -12.13 19.53 13.65
N TYR A 714 -11.19 20.16 14.36
CA TYR A 714 -11.51 21.29 15.23
C TYR A 714 -11.43 22.63 14.48
N SER A 715 -12.58 23.21 14.12
CA SER A 715 -12.63 24.49 13.38
C SER A 715 -11.88 25.62 14.10
N LEU A 716 -11.04 26.33 13.35
CA LEU A 716 -10.26 27.47 13.83
C LEU A 716 -11.14 28.70 14.11
N ASN A 717 -12.19 28.91 13.30
CA ASN A 717 -13.21 29.93 13.56
C ASN A 717 -13.94 29.67 14.89
N LYS A 718 -14.31 28.40 15.15
CA LYS A 718 -14.87 27.98 16.44
C LYS A 718 -13.90 28.23 17.59
N LEU A 719 -12.62 27.84 17.44
CA LEU A 719 -11.59 28.10 18.46
C LEU A 719 -11.49 29.59 18.81
N TYR A 720 -11.42 30.47 17.80
CA TYR A 720 -11.30 31.91 18.03
C TYR A 720 -12.56 32.51 18.64
N THR A 721 -13.73 31.97 18.30
CA THR A 721 -15.02 32.36 18.90
C THR A 721 -15.09 31.93 20.37
N GLU A 722 -14.67 30.72 20.71
CA GLU A 722 -14.64 30.23 22.10
C GLU A 722 -13.59 30.93 22.95
N LEU A 723 -12.37 31.14 22.43
CA LEU A 723 -11.31 31.91 23.10
C LEU A 723 -11.68 33.40 23.26
N GLY A 724 -12.24 34.03 22.23
CA GLY A 724 -12.71 35.41 22.29
C GLY A 724 -13.89 35.59 23.26
N GLY A 725 -14.73 34.57 23.41
CA GLY A 725 -15.86 34.51 24.34
C GLY A 725 -15.49 34.22 25.81
N LEU A 726 -14.19 34.08 26.14
CA LEU A 726 -13.74 33.90 27.53
C LEU A 726 -13.85 35.18 28.38
N ASN A 727 -13.97 36.35 27.74
CA ASN A 727 -13.85 37.67 28.38
C ASN A 727 -12.54 37.87 29.18
N ALA A 728 -11.49 37.14 28.82
CA ALA A 728 -10.16 37.25 29.41
C ALA A 728 -9.57 38.67 29.22
N ASN A 729 -8.72 39.10 30.16
CA ASN A 729 -7.94 40.35 30.05
C ASN A 729 -7.23 40.43 28.69
N TYR A 730 -6.56 39.34 28.32
CA TYR A 730 -6.20 39.03 26.93
C TYR A 730 -5.88 37.53 26.76
N VAL A 731 -5.97 37.08 25.51
CA VAL A 731 -5.58 35.73 25.07
C VAL A 731 -4.40 35.84 24.09
N VAL A 732 -3.35 35.02 24.26
CA VAL A 732 -2.29 34.86 23.26
C VAL A 732 -2.34 33.45 22.72
N VAL A 733 -2.35 33.31 21.40
CA VAL A 733 -2.46 32.03 20.69
C VAL A 733 -1.19 31.78 19.89
N PHE A 734 -0.56 30.61 20.06
CA PHE A 734 0.60 30.15 19.31
C PHE A 734 0.23 28.89 18.52
N LEU A 735 0.42 28.93 17.19
CA LEU A 735 0.01 27.86 16.27
C LEU A 735 1.21 27.38 15.42
N ASP A 736 1.92 26.35 15.89
CA ASP A 736 2.96 25.62 15.14
C ASP A 736 2.30 24.52 14.29
N ALA A 737 1.58 24.97 13.25
CA ALA A 737 0.75 24.12 12.39
C ALA A 737 0.66 24.62 10.94
N CYS A 738 0.66 23.67 10.00
CA CYS A 738 0.56 23.92 8.56
C CYS A 738 -0.90 24.01 8.08
N PHE A 739 -1.58 25.13 8.28
CA PHE A 739 -2.99 25.28 7.86
C PHE A 739 -3.27 25.10 6.37
N SER A 740 -2.23 25.05 5.52
CA SER A 740 -2.37 24.76 4.10
C SER A 740 -2.61 23.28 3.75
N GLY A 741 -2.56 22.39 4.75
CA GLY A 741 -2.67 20.94 4.54
C GLY A 741 -1.37 20.30 4.07
N ALA A 742 -0.23 20.98 4.26
CA ALA A 742 1.10 20.41 4.03
C ALA A 742 1.64 19.70 5.29
N GLN A 743 2.42 18.62 5.12
CA GLN A 743 3.16 17.97 6.21
C GLN A 743 4.39 18.81 6.60
N ARG A 744 4.91 18.66 7.83
CA ARG A 744 6.14 19.34 8.31
C ARG A 744 7.34 19.17 7.34
N ASP A 745 7.45 18.07 6.60
CA ASP A 745 8.53 17.85 5.61
C ASP A 745 8.29 18.50 4.22
N GLY A 746 7.14 19.16 4.02
CA GLY A 746 6.70 19.68 2.74
C GLY A 746 5.99 18.66 1.82
N GLY A 747 5.58 17.50 2.33
CA GLY A 747 4.56 16.63 1.70
C GLY A 747 3.13 17.16 1.90
N MET A 748 2.12 16.34 1.60
CA MET A 748 0.69 16.72 1.69
C MET A 748 -0.07 15.82 2.66
N LEU A 749 -1.00 16.41 3.44
CA LEU A 749 -1.57 15.77 4.62
C LEU A 749 -2.55 14.64 4.31
N ALA A 750 -3.65 14.99 3.64
CA ALA A 750 -4.39 14.04 2.83
C ALA A 750 -3.65 13.98 1.50
N SER A 751 -2.91 12.90 1.20
CA SER A 751 -2.14 12.79 -0.05
C SER A 751 -3.02 12.61 -1.31
N ALA A 752 -4.34 12.59 -1.14
CA ALA A 752 -5.35 12.86 -2.19
C ALA A 752 -5.59 14.37 -2.44
N ARG A 753 -4.74 15.25 -1.90
CA ARG A 753 -4.63 16.66 -2.26
C ARG A 753 -3.25 16.88 -2.88
N GLY A 754 -3.20 17.07 -4.18
CA GLY A 754 -1.93 17.24 -4.91
C GLY A 754 -1.17 18.52 -4.55
N VAL A 755 -1.80 19.49 -3.87
CA VAL A 755 -1.18 20.79 -3.52
C VAL A 755 -1.73 21.38 -2.22
N ALA A 756 -0.87 22.12 -1.54
CA ALA A 756 -1.21 23.01 -0.44
C ALA A 756 -2.31 24.00 -0.87
N LEU A 757 -3.38 24.10 -0.07
CA LEU A 757 -4.44 25.08 -0.28
C LEU A 757 -4.16 26.30 0.59
N LYS A 758 -4.24 27.51 0.04
CA LYS A 758 -4.27 28.71 0.89
C LYS A 758 -5.55 28.70 1.73
N ALA A 759 -5.40 28.54 3.04
CA ALA A 759 -6.50 28.58 3.98
C ALA A 759 -7.14 29.99 4.02
N LYS A 760 -8.44 30.05 4.29
CA LYS A 760 -9.16 31.27 4.63
C LYS A 760 -8.59 31.82 5.94
N GLN A 761 -8.22 33.10 5.94
CA GLN A 761 -7.74 33.77 7.14
C GLN A 761 -8.94 34.07 8.05
N GLU A 762 -8.88 33.60 9.29
CA GLU A 762 -9.90 33.84 10.31
C GLU A 762 -9.52 35.03 11.20
N ASP A 763 -10.39 36.04 11.31
CA ASP A 763 -10.06 37.22 12.11
C ASP A 763 -10.08 36.92 13.62
N PRO A 764 -9.09 37.37 14.39
CA PRO A 764 -9.07 37.25 15.85
C PRO A 764 -10.26 37.96 16.52
N LYS A 765 -10.86 37.33 17.54
CA LYS A 765 -12.05 37.82 18.28
C LYS A 765 -11.71 38.25 19.71
N GLY A 766 -12.59 39.00 20.37
CA GLY A 766 -12.41 39.44 21.76
C GLY A 766 -11.10 40.22 21.96
N ASN A 767 -10.36 39.92 23.03
CA ASN A 767 -9.06 40.51 23.36
C ASN A 767 -7.92 39.54 23.03
N MET A 768 -7.75 39.12 21.77
CA MET A 768 -6.76 38.08 21.43
C MET A 768 -5.67 38.52 20.44
N VAL A 769 -4.49 37.91 20.57
CA VAL A 769 -3.35 38.06 19.65
C VAL A 769 -2.89 36.68 19.20
N ILE A 770 -2.72 36.48 17.90
CA ILE A 770 -2.44 35.17 17.29
C ILE A 770 -1.10 35.19 16.58
N PHE A 771 -0.24 34.24 16.91
CA PHE A 771 1.05 33.98 16.29
C PHE A 771 0.97 32.65 15.53
N SER A 772 0.92 32.70 14.21
CA SER A 772 0.90 31.51 13.35
C SER A 772 2.28 31.27 12.75
N ALA A 773 2.75 30.03 12.74
CA ALA A 773 4.10 29.67 12.34
C ALA A 773 4.45 29.90 10.86
N ALA A 774 3.45 30.02 9.98
CA ALA A 774 3.60 30.18 8.53
C ALA A 774 2.47 31.07 7.97
N SER A 775 2.65 31.64 6.77
CA SER A 775 1.67 32.50 6.10
C SER A 775 1.08 31.86 4.84
N GLY A 776 -0.24 32.03 4.63
CA GLY A 776 -0.92 31.62 3.41
C GLY A 776 -0.84 30.11 3.13
N ASP A 777 -0.02 29.73 2.16
CA ASP A 777 0.24 28.36 1.71
C ASP A 777 1.61 27.80 2.19
N GLU A 778 2.45 28.62 2.83
CA GLU A 778 3.75 28.22 3.41
C GLU A 778 3.62 27.06 4.42
N THR A 779 4.74 26.36 4.66
CA THR A 779 4.82 25.20 5.58
C THR A 779 5.51 25.59 6.89
N ALA A 780 5.01 25.11 8.02
CA ALA A 780 5.76 25.14 9.28
C ALA A 780 6.77 23.99 9.30
N PHE A 781 8.07 24.29 9.25
CA PHE A 781 9.13 23.29 9.11
C PHE A 781 9.66 22.75 10.45
N PRO A 782 10.25 21.54 10.48
CA PRO A 782 10.99 21.00 11.61
C PRO A 782 12.44 21.52 11.59
N TYR A 783 12.95 21.95 12.74
CA TYR A 783 14.37 22.18 12.96
C TYR A 783 15.01 20.94 13.60
N LYS A 784 15.29 19.94 12.76
CA LYS A 784 15.74 18.58 13.18
C LYS A 784 16.94 18.61 14.12
N ASP A 785 17.95 19.42 13.81
CA ASP A 785 19.18 19.57 14.58
C ASP A 785 18.97 20.18 15.98
N LYS A 786 17.76 20.68 16.25
CA LYS A 786 17.34 21.35 17.48
C LYS A 786 16.15 20.69 18.17
N GLY A 787 15.70 19.52 17.72
CA GLY A 787 14.65 18.76 18.42
C GLY A 787 13.27 19.42 18.47
N HIS A 788 12.99 20.39 17.59
CA HIS A 788 11.80 21.24 17.68
C HIS A 788 11.20 21.61 16.31
N GLY A 789 9.93 22.03 16.30
CA GLY A 789 9.36 22.87 15.24
C GLY A 789 10.15 24.17 15.11
N LEU A 790 10.38 24.64 13.88
CA LEU A 790 11.26 25.80 13.61
C LEU A 790 10.73 27.09 14.26
N PHE A 791 9.42 27.26 14.28
CA PHE A 791 8.76 28.37 14.96
C PHE A 791 8.88 28.22 16.48
N THR A 792 8.56 27.05 17.03
CA THR A 792 8.66 26.79 18.47
C THR A 792 10.08 26.93 19.00
N TYR A 793 11.10 26.48 18.27
CA TYR A 793 12.51 26.70 18.63
C TYR A 793 12.81 28.19 18.84
N PHE A 794 12.43 29.08 17.91
CA PHE A 794 12.70 30.51 18.06
C PHE A 794 11.79 31.20 19.08
N LEU A 795 10.57 30.69 19.32
CA LEU A 795 9.71 31.13 20.43
C LEU A 795 10.38 30.84 21.78
N LEU A 796 10.80 29.60 22.00
CA LEU A 796 11.54 29.18 23.20
C LEU A 796 12.87 29.96 23.32
N LYS A 797 13.60 30.15 22.22
CA LYS A 797 14.86 30.90 22.20
C LYS A 797 14.68 32.36 22.61
N LYS A 798 13.68 33.05 22.08
CA LYS A 798 13.36 34.43 22.47
C LYS A 798 12.97 34.53 23.95
N LEU A 799 12.23 33.56 24.47
CA LEU A 799 11.88 33.50 25.89
C LEU A 799 13.09 33.19 26.77
N GLN A 800 14.03 32.36 26.30
CA GLN A 800 15.30 32.06 26.97
C GLN A 800 16.17 33.31 27.07
N GLU A 801 16.42 33.96 25.93
CA GLU A 801 17.27 35.17 25.81
C GLU A 801 16.70 36.35 26.62
N SER A 802 15.38 36.54 26.60
CA SER A 802 14.71 37.63 27.34
C SER A 802 14.36 37.31 28.79
N LYS A 803 14.53 36.06 29.24
CA LYS A 803 14.01 35.54 30.53
C LYS A 803 12.51 35.86 30.70
N GLY A 804 11.75 35.66 29.61
CA GLY A 804 10.33 35.97 29.47
C GLY A 804 9.96 37.46 29.32
N ASN A 805 10.91 38.40 29.46
CA ASN A 805 10.66 39.85 29.37
C ASN A 805 10.80 40.36 27.92
N ALA A 806 9.91 39.92 27.05
CA ALA A 806 9.74 40.47 25.70
C ALA A 806 8.30 40.97 25.53
N THR A 807 8.12 42.08 24.80
CA THR A 807 6.78 42.48 24.36
C THR A 807 6.27 41.56 23.26
N LEU A 808 4.96 41.49 23.03
CA LEU A 808 4.38 40.72 21.93
C LEU A 808 4.85 41.24 20.57
N LYS A 809 5.14 42.54 20.45
CA LYS A 809 5.80 43.10 19.26
C LYS A 809 7.22 42.56 19.09
N ASP A 810 8.07 42.65 20.11
CA ASP A 810 9.48 42.21 20.03
C ASP A 810 9.63 40.69 19.85
N LEU A 811 8.64 39.93 20.33
CA LEU A 811 8.51 38.50 20.07
C LEU A 811 8.09 38.25 18.61
N GLY A 812 7.09 38.98 18.10
CA GLY A 812 6.59 38.88 16.73
C GLY A 812 7.64 39.23 15.68
N ASP A 813 8.32 40.36 15.84
CA ASP A 813 9.37 40.81 14.93
C ASP A 813 10.53 39.80 14.88
N TYR A 814 10.97 39.30 16.04
CA TYR A 814 12.03 38.29 16.14
C TYR A 814 11.63 36.95 15.51
N LEU A 815 10.40 36.47 15.74
CA LEU A 815 9.90 35.24 15.12
C LEU A 815 9.86 35.38 13.60
N THR A 816 9.27 36.46 13.09
CA THR A 816 9.17 36.73 11.66
C THR A 816 10.55 36.87 11.01
N GLU A 817 11.52 37.48 11.68
CA GLU A 817 12.90 37.58 11.20
C GLU A 817 13.63 36.23 11.21
N LYS A 818 13.69 35.55 12.35
CA LYS A 818 14.59 34.40 12.56
C LYS A 818 14.08 33.11 11.93
N VAL A 819 12.78 32.83 11.96
CA VAL A 819 12.20 31.68 11.26
C VAL A 819 12.39 31.82 9.74
N LYS A 820 12.22 33.04 9.21
CA LYS A 820 12.40 33.32 7.78
C LYS A 820 13.86 33.24 7.33
N GLN A 821 14.79 33.76 8.12
CA GLN A 821 16.23 33.58 7.89
C GLN A 821 16.61 32.09 7.88
N GLN A 822 16.20 31.34 8.91
CA GLN A 822 16.62 29.96 9.10
C GLN A 822 15.97 28.99 8.09
N SER A 823 14.68 29.18 7.75
CA SER A 823 13.99 28.31 6.78
C SER A 823 14.58 28.41 5.37
N VAL A 824 14.96 29.61 4.93
CA VAL A 824 15.61 29.80 3.63
C VAL A 824 16.99 29.15 3.59
N VAL A 825 17.76 29.22 4.69
CA VAL A 825 19.10 28.63 4.79
C VAL A 825 19.06 27.10 4.88
N VAL A 826 18.24 26.54 5.78
CA VAL A 826 18.22 25.09 6.08
C VAL A 826 17.20 24.33 5.24
N ASN A 827 15.96 24.81 5.17
CA ASN A 827 14.86 24.13 4.49
C ASN A 827 14.74 24.50 3.00
N ARG A 828 15.52 25.49 2.53
CA ARG A 828 15.51 26.03 1.15
C ARG A 828 14.13 26.49 0.67
N LYS A 829 13.26 26.86 1.61
CA LYS A 829 11.88 27.31 1.41
C LYS A 829 11.58 28.44 2.39
N VAL A 830 10.67 29.33 2.02
CA VAL A 830 10.24 30.41 2.92
C VAL A 830 9.22 29.88 3.93
N GLN A 831 9.40 30.22 5.20
CA GLN A 831 8.40 30.17 6.24
C GLN A 831 8.36 31.55 6.91
N THR A 832 7.24 32.25 6.80
CA THR A 832 7.03 33.59 7.34
C THR A 832 5.97 33.52 8.45
N PRO A 833 6.35 33.53 9.73
CA PRO A 833 5.40 33.70 10.82
C PRO A 833 4.55 34.96 10.66
N THR A 834 3.34 34.94 11.21
CA THR A 834 2.41 36.07 11.16
C THR A 834 1.88 36.39 12.55
N VAL A 835 1.60 37.66 12.80
CA VAL A 835 1.00 38.15 14.05
C VAL A 835 -0.30 38.88 13.72
N SER A 836 -1.42 38.37 14.22
CA SER A 836 -2.77 38.89 13.99
C SER A 836 -3.40 39.31 15.33
N PRO A 837 -3.49 40.61 15.65
CA PRO A 837 -4.24 41.11 16.80
C PRO A 837 -5.73 41.25 16.48
N SER A 838 -6.60 41.18 17.49
CA SER A 838 -8.01 41.53 17.33
C SER A 838 -8.22 43.03 17.16
N ALA A 839 -9.31 43.41 16.49
CA ALA A 839 -9.69 44.81 16.30
C ALA A 839 -9.82 45.58 17.63
N THR A 840 -10.28 44.91 18.69
CA THR A 840 -10.41 45.47 20.05
C THR A 840 -9.07 45.88 20.65
N LEU A 841 -7.99 45.12 20.40
CA LEU A 841 -6.65 45.46 20.88
C LEU A 841 -5.95 46.49 19.98
N SER A 842 -6.30 46.59 18.70
CA SER A 842 -5.83 47.64 17.77
C SER A 842 -4.29 47.80 17.76
N SER A 843 -3.74 48.80 18.46
CA SER A 843 -2.30 49.02 18.63
C SER A 843 -1.75 48.61 20.01
N SER A 844 -2.60 48.44 21.03
CA SER A 844 -2.18 48.22 22.43
C SER A 844 -1.54 46.86 22.67
N TRP A 845 -1.85 45.87 21.82
CA TRP A 845 -1.24 44.54 21.88
C TRP A 845 0.29 44.56 21.85
N LYS A 846 0.88 45.58 21.21
CA LYS A 846 2.32 45.70 21.00
C LYS A 846 3.10 45.72 22.31
N GLU A 847 2.54 46.35 23.35
CA GLU A 847 3.16 46.52 24.67
C GLU A 847 2.84 45.37 25.65
N LEU A 848 1.90 44.48 25.29
CA LEU A 848 1.56 43.32 26.12
C LEU A 848 2.76 42.37 26.24
N LYS A 849 2.78 41.58 27.33
CA LYS A 849 3.82 40.58 27.62
C LYS A 849 3.20 39.26 28.05
N LEU A 850 3.91 38.16 27.88
CA LEU A 850 3.50 36.86 28.43
C LEU A 850 3.77 36.77 29.94
N LYS A 851 4.94 37.29 30.34
CA LYS A 851 5.33 37.51 31.74
C LYS A 851 4.61 38.74 32.32
N PRO A 852 4.30 38.77 33.63
CA PRO A 852 3.84 39.99 34.32
C PRO A 852 4.84 41.15 34.22
#